data_AF-A0A3B4DCM0-F1
#
_entry.id   AF-A0A3B4DCM0-F1
#
_cell.length_a   1.000
_cell.length_b   1.000
_cell.length_c   1.000
_cell.angle_alpha   90.00
_cell.angle_beta   90.00
_cell.angle_gamma   90.00
#
_symmetry.space_group_name_H-M   'P 1'
#
loop_
_entity.id
_entity.type
_entity.pdbx_description
1 polymer ?
#
loop_
_entity_poly.entity_id
_entity_poly.type
_entity_poly.pdbx_seq_one_letter_code
_entity_poly.pdbx_strand_id
1 'polypeptide(L)'
;MAVLAYSLGKREINQYFSIKNAKLLSLVAVILLTVVHSATRYYGGGDTCDWLLSSGRFLGNSVWQPYGCMMHKYKSIEAKTCLNNKRIAFIGDSRIRQLFYAFIKIINPDTKEDGNKVCVPFLHVVFAQWSIKLHSGSSETLLQYKANLTSIAAPLEKLTEHSEVYWVLQDPVYEELLSENRKMITNEQIDQYNAAAVSALNNSKRNSKARVKFLEASRQAAMETVAQSVDGLHLPESTRNVGAMVLMNSICNKILKPIDGSCCQSVPPLSILQKLAAGLFLTAGICFLVLHALGYSKHRKCRPVSDVESGEEKKPPIAAVPLNLKEALLSACKMGLIMLYFYLCDRADIFMKEQKFYTHSTFFIPLIYIFVLGIFYNENSKEAKLLNREQTDEWKGWMQLVILIYHISGASAFIPVYMHVRVLVAAYLFQTGYGHFSFFWLKGDFGLYRVCQVLFRLNFLVVVLCLVMDRPYQFYYFVPLVTFWFVVIYATMAMWPQILQIKANGNCFWHLALLLKLLGLLVFICFFAYSQEFFESVFSVWPLSKLFELQGSIHEWWFRWKLDRFAVIHGMLFACVYLVLQKFQILSEGKGEPIFSNRISNCLLFISVVSFITYSIWASSCKNKTECNEMHPYISVVQILAFVLIRNIPGYARSLYSSFFAWFGKISLELFICQYHIWLAADTKGILVLIPGNPSLNIIFSTFIFVCVAHEISQITNDLAQVAIPKENGALIKRMLAAVVFFGLVLFLSKSRQSHH
;
A
#
# COMPACT_ATOMS: atom_id res chain seq x y z
N MET A 1 18.77 16.84 -36.77
CA MET A 1 18.65 15.38 -37.00
C MET A 1 18.02 14.66 -35.81
N ALA A 2 18.63 14.64 -34.61
CA ALA A 2 18.04 13.97 -33.43
C ALA A 2 16.66 14.53 -33.00
N VAL A 3 16.46 15.84 -33.03
CA VAL A 3 15.15 16.48 -32.74
C VAL A 3 14.08 16.14 -33.79
N LEU A 4 14.49 15.93 -35.05
CA LEU A 4 13.60 15.57 -36.15
C LEU A 4 13.24 14.08 -36.09
N ALA A 5 14.21 13.21 -35.77
CA ALA A 5 13.98 11.79 -35.51
C ALA A 5 13.09 11.59 -34.27
N TYR A 6 13.28 12.40 -33.22
CA TYR A 6 12.41 12.41 -32.05
C TYR A 6 10.98 12.88 -32.37
N SER A 7 10.81 13.93 -33.18
CA SER A 7 9.48 14.44 -33.55
C SER A 7 8.72 13.52 -34.50
N LEU A 8 9.42 12.87 -35.44
CA LEU A 8 8.87 11.84 -36.33
C LEU A 8 8.50 10.57 -35.56
N GLY A 9 9.41 10.06 -34.71
CA GLY A 9 9.12 8.91 -33.83
C GLY A 9 7.98 9.19 -32.85
N LYS A 10 7.88 10.40 -32.29
CA LYS A 10 6.75 10.83 -31.44
C LYS A 10 5.42 10.83 -32.20
N ARG A 11 5.40 11.12 -33.51
CA ARG A 11 4.18 11.06 -34.33
C ARG A 11 3.75 9.62 -34.60
N GLU A 12 4.68 8.75 -35.00
CA GLU A 12 4.38 7.32 -35.27
C GLU A 12 3.96 6.56 -34.01
N ILE A 13 4.65 6.77 -32.87
CA ILE A 13 4.29 6.17 -31.58
C ILE A 13 2.91 6.65 -31.13
N ASN A 14 2.57 7.94 -31.28
CA ASN A 14 1.23 8.45 -30.93
C ASN A 14 0.12 7.94 -31.85
N GLN A 15 0.46 7.49 -33.07
CA GLN A 15 -0.50 6.96 -34.04
C GLN A 15 -0.96 5.54 -33.69
N TYR A 16 -0.06 4.70 -33.14
CA TYR A 16 -0.36 3.33 -32.71
C TYR A 16 -0.62 3.19 -31.20
N PHE A 17 0.08 3.96 -30.36
CA PHE A 17 0.01 3.91 -28.90
C PHE A 17 -0.89 5.02 -28.35
N SER A 18 -2.17 4.98 -28.70
CA SER A 18 -3.17 5.82 -28.05
C SER A 18 -3.41 5.37 -26.61
N ILE A 19 -3.66 6.31 -25.69
CA ILE A 19 -4.11 6.00 -24.31
C ILE A 19 -5.30 5.03 -24.30
N LYS A 20 -6.17 5.09 -25.31
CA LYS A 20 -7.29 4.15 -25.46
C LYS A 20 -6.84 2.72 -25.73
N ASN A 21 -5.86 2.54 -26.60
CA ASN A 21 -5.29 1.22 -26.92
C ASN A 21 -4.55 0.65 -25.70
N ALA A 22 -3.81 1.49 -24.97
CA ALA A 22 -3.15 1.09 -23.73
C ALA A 22 -4.16 0.60 -22.66
N LYS A 23 -5.27 1.31 -22.47
CA LYS A 23 -6.36 0.89 -21.58
C LYS A 23 -7.02 -0.41 -22.03
N LEU A 24 -7.26 -0.57 -23.33
CA LEU A 24 -7.82 -1.82 -23.87
C LEU A 24 -6.86 -3.00 -23.64
N LEU A 25 -5.57 -2.80 -23.89
CA LEU A 25 -4.54 -3.81 -23.62
C LEU A 25 -4.49 -4.17 -22.14
N SER A 26 -4.55 -3.18 -21.24
CA SER A 26 -4.63 -3.40 -19.80
C SER A 26 -5.87 -4.20 -19.40
N LEU A 27 -7.04 -3.94 -20.02
CA LEU A 27 -8.26 -4.68 -19.73
C LEU A 27 -8.15 -6.14 -20.19
N VAL A 28 -7.66 -6.38 -21.40
CA VAL A 28 -7.44 -7.73 -21.94
C VAL A 28 -6.44 -8.49 -21.06
N ALA A 29 -5.36 -7.83 -20.66
CA ALA A 29 -4.35 -8.38 -19.76
C ALA A 29 -4.94 -8.81 -18.42
N VAL A 30 -5.74 -7.96 -17.78
CA VAL A 30 -6.40 -8.29 -16.51
C VAL A 30 -7.31 -9.51 -16.67
N ILE A 31 -8.15 -9.54 -17.71
CA ILE A 31 -9.06 -10.68 -17.96
C ILE A 31 -8.27 -11.97 -18.18
N LEU A 32 -7.23 -11.93 -19.02
CA LEU A 32 -6.39 -13.09 -19.31
C LEU A 32 -5.71 -13.60 -18.04
N LEU A 33 -5.11 -12.72 -17.25
CA LEU A 33 -4.47 -13.10 -15.99
C LEU A 33 -5.47 -13.70 -15.01
N THR A 34 -6.64 -13.09 -14.83
CA THR A 34 -7.68 -13.63 -13.95
C THR A 34 -8.12 -15.02 -14.38
N VAL A 35 -8.32 -15.25 -15.68
CA VAL A 35 -8.71 -16.57 -16.22
C VAL A 35 -7.59 -17.60 -16.03
N VAL A 36 -6.35 -17.25 -16.37
CA VAL A 36 -5.18 -18.15 -16.25
C VAL A 36 -4.93 -18.53 -14.79
N HIS A 37 -4.95 -17.58 -13.86
CA HIS A 37 -4.75 -17.86 -12.43
C HIS A 37 -5.91 -18.66 -11.85
N SER A 38 -7.15 -18.35 -12.24
CA SER A 38 -8.32 -19.12 -11.80
C SER A 38 -8.28 -20.57 -12.31
N ALA A 39 -7.90 -20.78 -13.58
CA ALA A 39 -7.72 -22.10 -14.15
C ALA A 39 -6.57 -22.86 -13.47
N THR A 40 -5.42 -22.21 -13.29
CA THR A 40 -4.25 -22.79 -12.61
C THR A 40 -4.60 -23.22 -11.19
N ARG A 41 -5.38 -22.41 -10.46
CA ARG A 41 -5.83 -22.75 -9.10
C ARG A 41 -6.84 -23.90 -9.10
N TYR A 42 -7.76 -23.93 -10.07
CA TYR A 42 -8.75 -24.99 -10.19
C TYR A 42 -8.11 -26.34 -10.55
N TYR A 43 -7.18 -26.37 -11.51
CA TYR A 43 -6.50 -27.59 -11.95
C TYR A 43 -5.31 -27.99 -11.06
N GLY A 44 -4.67 -27.03 -10.39
CA GLY A 44 -3.48 -27.26 -9.55
C GLY A 44 -3.75 -27.97 -8.22
N GLY A 45 -5.01 -28.10 -7.81
CA GLY A 45 -5.45 -29.05 -6.79
C GLY A 45 -4.94 -28.84 -5.34
N GLY A 46 -4.26 -27.73 -5.03
CA GLY A 46 -3.71 -27.45 -3.70
C GLY A 46 -4.39 -26.27 -3.01
N ASP A 47 -4.61 -26.38 -1.70
CA ASP A 47 -5.01 -25.23 -0.88
C ASP A 47 -3.78 -24.36 -0.51
N THR A 48 -4.01 -23.19 0.09
CA THR A 48 -2.90 -22.31 0.52
C THR A 48 -2.07 -22.92 1.66
N CYS A 49 -2.50 -24.05 2.22
CA CYS A 49 -1.82 -24.76 3.29
C CYS A 49 -0.88 -25.83 2.74
N ASP A 50 -1.27 -26.51 1.67
CA ASP A 50 -0.40 -27.41 0.93
C ASP A 50 0.80 -26.63 0.36
N TRP A 51 0.58 -25.43 -0.20
CA TRP A 51 1.67 -24.57 -0.69
C TRP A 51 2.63 -24.12 0.40
N LEU A 52 2.12 -23.81 1.59
CA LEU A 52 2.94 -23.45 2.76
C LEU A 52 3.88 -24.59 3.15
N LEU A 53 3.41 -25.83 3.03
CA LEU A 53 4.13 -27.03 3.46
C LEU A 53 5.04 -27.59 2.37
N SER A 54 4.77 -27.33 1.08
CA SER A 54 5.48 -27.92 -0.04
C SER A 54 6.78 -27.18 -0.40
N SER A 55 6.68 -25.89 -0.72
CA SER A 55 7.79 -25.21 -1.39
C SER A 55 7.90 -23.72 -1.14
N GLY A 56 9.12 -23.22 -1.24
CA GLY A 56 9.43 -21.81 -1.06
C GLY A 56 10.85 -21.48 -1.50
N ARG A 57 11.29 -20.26 -1.17
CA ARG A 57 12.65 -19.77 -1.40
C ARG A 57 13.05 -18.79 -0.31
N PHE A 58 14.35 -18.58 -0.13
CA PHE A 58 14.83 -17.44 0.66
C PHE A 58 14.75 -16.13 -0.15
N LEU A 59 14.15 -15.11 0.45
CA LEU A 59 14.26 -13.72 0.04
C LEU A 59 15.47 -13.11 0.77
N GLY A 60 16.55 -12.88 0.02
CA GLY A 60 17.83 -12.47 0.62
C GLY A 60 18.45 -13.58 1.45
N ASN A 61 19.02 -13.25 2.62
CA ASN A 61 19.81 -14.20 3.41
C ASN A 61 19.07 -14.85 4.58
N SER A 62 17.80 -14.49 4.87
CA SER A 62 17.18 -14.89 6.15
C SER A 62 15.66 -15.03 6.17
N VAL A 63 14.94 -14.59 5.13
CA VAL A 63 13.47 -14.60 5.12
C VAL A 63 12.97 -15.69 4.19
N TRP A 64 12.33 -16.73 4.73
CA TRP A 64 11.68 -17.75 3.93
C TRP A 64 10.33 -17.27 3.40
N GLN A 65 10.09 -17.47 2.11
CA GLN A 65 8.86 -17.11 1.41
C GLN A 65 8.30 -18.36 0.72
N PRO A 66 7.17 -18.92 1.20
CA PRO A 66 6.45 -19.96 0.48
C PRO A 66 5.95 -19.45 -0.86
N TYR A 67 5.86 -20.34 -1.86
CA TYR A 67 5.25 -19.97 -3.13
C TYR A 67 3.72 -19.86 -2.97
N GLY A 68 3.12 -18.82 -3.55
CA GLY A 68 1.67 -18.67 -3.62
C GLY A 68 0.95 -18.12 -2.39
N CYS A 69 1.60 -18.04 -1.22
CA CYS A 69 1.01 -17.45 -0.02
C CYS A 69 2.04 -16.77 0.90
N MET A 70 1.54 -15.97 1.84
CA MET A 70 2.33 -15.19 2.78
C MET A 70 2.25 -15.77 4.19
N MET A 71 3.41 -15.97 4.83
CA MET A 71 3.45 -16.35 6.25
C MET A 71 3.25 -15.13 7.16
N HIS A 72 2.55 -15.35 8.27
CA HIS A 72 2.50 -14.44 9.41
C HIS A 72 3.72 -14.64 10.32
N LYS A 73 4.26 -13.53 10.85
CA LYS A 73 5.32 -13.58 11.86
C LYS A 73 4.73 -13.52 13.27
N TYR A 74 4.56 -14.69 13.88
CA TYR A 74 4.00 -14.83 15.22
C TYR A 74 4.84 -14.18 16.32
N LYS A 75 4.17 -13.43 17.19
CA LYS A 75 4.71 -12.97 18.47
C LYS A 75 4.37 -13.95 19.59
N SER A 76 5.15 -13.93 20.67
CA SER A 76 4.94 -14.78 21.85
C SER A 76 3.50 -14.74 22.40
N ILE A 77 2.91 -13.55 22.50
CA ILE A 77 1.54 -13.37 23.00
C ILE A 77 0.53 -14.07 22.08
N GLU A 78 0.63 -13.83 20.77
CA GLU A 78 -0.26 -14.44 19.76
C GLU A 78 -0.13 -15.97 19.74
N ALA A 79 1.11 -16.48 19.79
CA ALA A 79 1.37 -17.90 19.83
C ALA A 79 0.77 -18.56 21.09
N LYS A 80 0.93 -17.95 22.26
CA LYS A 80 0.31 -18.41 23.51
C LYS A 80 -1.23 -18.43 23.42
N THR A 81 -1.82 -17.39 22.86
CA THR A 81 -3.28 -17.32 22.68
C THR A 81 -3.79 -18.40 21.73
N CYS A 82 -3.13 -18.60 20.58
CA CYS A 82 -3.49 -19.64 19.62
C CYS A 82 -3.41 -21.04 20.22
N LEU A 83 -2.32 -21.33 20.92
CA LEU A 83 -2.01 -22.66 21.43
C LEU A 83 -2.67 -22.96 22.78
N ASN A 84 -3.50 -22.05 23.28
CA ASN A 84 -4.21 -22.26 24.53
C ASN A 84 -5.10 -23.51 24.46
N ASN A 85 -4.98 -24.39 25.46
CA ASN A 85 -5.67 -25.70 25.51
C ASN A 85 -5.37 -26.66 24.33
N LYS A 86 -4.29 -26.43 23.57
CA LYS A 86 -3.82 -27.38 22.55
C LYS A 86 -2.69 -28.25 23.09
N ARG A 87 -2.70 -29.54 22.76
CA ARG A 87 -1.60 -30.45 23.02
C ARG A 87 -0.85 -30.68 21.73
N ILE A 88 0.47 -30.49 21.79
CA ILE A 88 1.42 -30.67 20.69
C ILE A 88 2.58 -31.49 21.26
N ALA A 89 3.02 -32.52 20.54
CA ALA A 89 4.25 -33.24 20.80
C ALA A 89 5.19 -33.19 19.59
N PHE A 90 6.43 -33.58 19.84
CA PHE A 90 7.45 -33.74 18.80
C PHE A 90 8.12 -35.08 19.10
N ILE A 91 8.06 -36.03 18.16
CA ILE A 91 8.55 -37.40 18.40
C ILE A 91 9.59 -37.75 17.36
N GLY A 92 10.87 -37.58 17.65
CA GLY A 92 11.94 -37.91 16.71
C GLY A 92 13.32 -37.90 17.34
N ASP A 93 14.33 -37.67 16.51
CA ASP A 93 15.75 -37.65 16.89
C ASP A 93 16.22 -36.24 17.34
N SER A 94 17.53 -36.01 17.31
CA SER A 94 18.13 -34.73 17.68
C SER A 94 17.68 -33.55 16.81
N ARG A 95 17.34 -33.76 15.53
CA ARG A 95 16.87 -32.68 14.63
C ARG A 95 15.44 -32.26 14.95
N ILE A 96 14.58 -33.22 15.29
CA ILE A 96 13.22 -32.91 15.77
C ILE A 96 13.25 -32.22 17.13
N ARG A 97 14.16 -32.61 18.01
CA ARG A 97 14.39 -31.87 19.26
C ARG A 97 14.80 -30.42 18.99
N GLN A 98 15.66 -30.16 18.02
CA GLN A 98 16.04 -28.80 17.62
C GLN A 98 14.86 -28.00 17.02
N LEU A 99 14.02 -28.65 16.21
CA LEU A 99 12.78 -28.04 15.70
C LEU A 99 11.81 -27.71 16.83
N PHE A 100 11.68 -28.57 17.83
CA PHE A 100 10.89 -28.32 19.04
C PHE A 100 11.38 -27.08 19.78
N TYR A 101 12.69 -26.94 20.00
CA TYR A 101 13.24 -25.75 20.67
C TYR A 101 13.01 -24.47 19.86
N ALA A 102 13.16 -24.51 18.53
CA ALA A 102 12.83 -23.39 17.67
C ALA A 102 11.33 -23.02 17.75
N PHE A 103 10.44 -24.02 17.82
CA PHE A 103 9.01 -23.81 18.00
C PHE A 103 8.67 -23.20 19.36
N ILE A 104 9.24 -23.72 20.45
CA ILE A 104 9.02 -23.19 21.80
C ILE A 104 9.59 -21.78 21.94
N LYS A 105 10.71 -21.45 21.29
CA LYS A 105 11.30 -20.10 21.31
C LYS A 105 10.36 -19.02 20.75
N ILE A 106 9.44 -19.38 19.84
CA ILE A 106 8.38 -18.48 19.38
C ILE A 106 7.40 -18.16 20.52
N ILE A 107 7.07 -19.15 21.34
CA ILE A 107 6.12 -19.05 22.45
C ILE A 107 6.79 -18.36 23.66
N ASN A 108 7.99 -18.77 24.01
CA ASN A 108 8.77 -18.25 25.12
C ASN A 108 10.23 -17.99 24.68
N PRO A 109 10.58 -16.73 24.35
CA PRO A 109 11.88 -16.36 23.81
C PRO A 109 13.08 -16.69 24.71
N ASP A 110 12.86 -16.76 26.02
CA ASP A 110 13.92 -17.00 27.02
C ASP A 110 14.32 -18.47 27.18
N THR A 111 13.62 -19.38 26.48
CA THR A 111 13.87 -20.82 26.57
C THR A 111 15.23 -21.18 25.98
N LYS A 112 16.05 -21.91 26.76
CA LYS A 112 17.34 -22.46 26.31
C LYS A 112 17.21 -23.93 25.91
N GLU A 113 18.10 -24.38 25.03
CA GLU A 113 18.20 -25.79 24.65
C GLU A 113 18.84 -26.60 25.80
N ASP A 114 18.01 -27.21 26.65
CA ASP A 114 18.50 -28.12 27.69
C ASP A 114 18.70 -29.54 27.13
N GLY A 115 19.78 -30.22 27.55
CA GLY A 115 20.15 -31.55 27.04
C GLY A 115 19.23 -32.71 27.45
N ASN A 116 18.15 -32.45 28.19
CA ASN A 116 17.29 -33.49 28.75
C ASN A 116 16.24 -33.98 27.76
N LYS A 117 16.04 -35.32 27.73
CA LYS A 117 15.00 -35.99 26.93
C LYS A 117 13.63 -35.69 27.53
N VAL A 118 12.90 -34.74 26.97
CA VAL A 118 11.51 -34.44 27.37
C VAL A 118 10.56 -35.23 26.46
N CYS A 119 9.79 -36.15 27.05
CA CYS A 119 8.76 -36.94 26.36
C CYS A 119 7.39 -36.58 26.96
N VAL A 120 6.51 -35.92 26.20
CA VAL A 120 5.14 -35.56 26.62
C VAL A 120 4.21 -35.56 25.38
N PRO A 121 2.90 -35.90 25.48
CA PRO A 121 2.05 -36.25 24.33
C PRO A 121 1.15 -35.05 23.90
N PHE A 122 0.69 -34.79 22.67
CA PHE A 122 0.60 -35.48 21.37
C PHE A 122 0.81 -34.49 20.20
N LEU A 123 1.67 -34.84 19.24
CA LEU A 123 1.85 -34.52 17.81
C LEU A 123 3.15 -35.26 17.41
N HIS A 124 3.20 -36.01 16.31
CA HIS A 124 4.24 -37.04 16.13
C HIS A 124 4.99 -36.83 14.81
N VAL A 125 6.33 -36.79 14.85
CA VAL A 125 7.20 -36.43 13.73
C VAL A 125 8.41 -37.38 13.64
N VAL A 126 8.20 -38.59 13.14
CA VAL A 126 9.20 -39.68 13.22
C VAL A 126 10.17 -39.65 12.04
N PHE A 127 11.44 -40.05 12.28
CA PHE A 127 12.51 -40.08 11.28
C PHE A 127 13.42 -41.32 11.31
N ALA A 128 14.11 -41.55 10.18
CA ALA A 128 14.82 -42.78 9.81
C ALA A 128 16.36 -42.68 9.73
N GLN A 129 16.96 -41.54 10.10
CA GLN A 129 18.42 -41.35 9.96
C GLN A 129 19.21 -42.37 10.79
N TRP A 130 18.64 -42.81 11.91
CA TRP A 130 19.18 -43.92 12.71
C TRP A 130 19.11 -45.26 11.99
N SER A 131 18.10 -45.51 11.17
CA SER A 131 18.00 -46.73 10.36
C SER A 131 19.16 -46.82 9.37
N ILE A 132 19.52 -45.71 8.72
CA ILE A 132 20.68 -45.61 7.82
C ILE A 132 21.98 -45.87 8.61
N LYS A 133 22.17 -45.17 9.73
CA LYS A 133 23.37 -45.27 10.55
C LYS A 133 23.59 -46.66 11.14
N LEU A 134 22.54 -47.29 11.66
CA LEU A 134 22.62 -48.59 12.34
C LEU A 134 22.90 -49.76 11.38
N HIS A 135 22.58 -49.60 10.10
CA HIS A 135 22.70 -50.67 9.10
C HIS A 135 23.59 -50.28 7.92
N SER A 136 24.49 -49.31 8.14
CA SER A 136 25.49 -48.86 7.16
C SER A 136 24.91 -48.54 5.78
N GLY A 137 23.66 -48.08 5.71
CA GLY A 137 23.01 -47.69 4.45
C GLY A 137 22.68 -48.83 3.46
N SER A 138 22.50 -50.07 3.95
CA SER A 138 22.11 -51.22 3.12
C SER A 138 20.76 -51.02 2.36
N SER A 139 20.64 -51.59 1.17
CA SER A 139 19.40 -51.58 0.37
C SER A 139 18.29 -52.45 0.98
N GLU A 140 18.65 -53.52 1.69
CA GLU A 140 17.69 -54.39 2.38
C GLU A 140 16.95 -53.63 3.49
N THR A 141 17.65 -52.73 4.19
CA THR A 141 17.07 -51.96 5.28
C THR A 141 16.18 -50.82 4.80
N LEU A 142 16.40 -50.31 3.59
CA LEU A 142 15.45 -49.41 2.92
C LEU A 142 14.11 -50.12 2.64
N LEU A 143 14.16 -51.38 2.19
CA LEU A 143 12.94 -52.19 1.97
C LEU A 143 12.24 -52.48 3.30
N GLN A 144 12.99 -52.85 4.33
CA GLN A 144 12.43 -53.06 5.67
C GLN A 144 11.82 -51.78 6.24
N TYR A 145 12.47 -50.63 6.05
CA TYR A 145 11.94 -49.32 6.43
C TYR A 145 10.62 -49.03 5.73
N LYS A 146 10.55 -49.25 4.41
CA LYS A 146 9.30 -49.07 3.64
C LYS A 146 8.19 -49.99 4.13
N ALA A 147 8.50 -51.25 4.42
CA ALA A 147 7.52 -52.22 4.94
C ALA A 147 6.99 -51.79 6.34
N ASN A 148 7.89 -51.35 7.23
CA ASN A 148 7.53 -50.84 8.56
C ASN A 148 6.69 -49.55 8.46
N LEU A 149 7.00 -48.65 7.54
CA LEU A 149 6.18 -47.46 7.32
C LEU A 149 4.79 -47.81 6.78
N THR A 150 4.72 -48.79 5.89
CA THR A 150 3.45 -49.24 5.31
C THR A 150 2.56 -49.88 6.39
N SER A 151 3.14 -50.59 7.37
CA SER A 151 2.37 -51.18 8.47
C SER A 151 1.82 -50.14 9.46
N ILE A 152 2.53 -49.02 9.66
CA ILE A 152 2.04 -47.92 10.53
C ILE A 152 1.15 -46.91 9.80
N ALA A 153 1.04 -46.97 8.46
CA ALA A 153 0.26 -46.03 7.67
C ALA A 153 -1.22 -46.01 8.10
N ALA A 154 -1.86 -47.17 8.27
CA ALA A 154 -3.26 -47.25 8.68
C ALA A 154 -3.54 -46.69 10.09
N PRO A 155 -2.74 -47.01 11.14
CA PRO A 155 -2.83 -46.31 12.42
C PRO A 155 -2.64 -44.79 12.33
N LEU A 156 -1.69 -44.31 11.52
CA LEU A 156 -1.47 -42.87 11.32
C LEU A 156 -2.66 -42.19 10.64
N GLU A 157 -3.25 -42.83 9.62
CA GLU A 157 -4.46 -42.34 8.96
C GLU A 157 -5.63 -42.23 9.92
N LYS A 158 -5.86 -43.24 10.77
CA LYS A 158 -6.90 -43.18 11.80
C LYS A 158 -6.68 -42.02 12.79
N LEU A 159 -5.42 -41.70 13.11
CA LEU A 159 -5.10 -40.53 13.93
C LEU A 159 -5.44 -39.21 13.21
N THR A 160 -5.31 -39.17 11.89
CA THR A 160 -5.63 -37.96 11.10
C THR A 160 -7.11 -37.58 11.10
N GLU A 161 -8.00 -38.49 11.51
CA GLU A 161 -9.43 -38.21 11.68
C GLU A 161 -9.71 -37.27 12.87
N HIS A 162 -8.84 -37.28 13.88
CA HIS A 162 -9.03 -36.53 15.12
C HIS A 162 -7.91 -35.53 15.43
N SER A 163 -6.75 -35.67 14.77
CA SER A 163 -5.61 -34.77 14.94
C SER A 163 -4.94 -34.46 13.60
N GLU A 164 -4.19 -33.35 13.50
CA GLU A 164 -3.36 -33.12 12.32
C GLU A 164 -2.04 -33.86 12.51
N VAL A 165 -1.58 -34.63 11.52
CA VAL A 165 -0.29 -35.35 11.57
C VAL A 165 0.65 -34.78 10.52
N TYR A 166 1.83 -34.36 10.95
CA TYR A 166 2.88 -33.82 10.08
C TYR A 166 4.07 -34.77 10.03
N TRP A 167 4.40 -35.24 8.84
CA TRP A 167 5.61 -35.99 8.56
C TRP A 167 6.67 -35.04 8.00
N VAL A 168 7.72 -34.78 8.76
CA VAL A 168 8.84 -33.98 8.25
C VAL A 168 9.66 -34.89 7.34
N LEU A 169 10.18 -34.39 6.22
CA LEU A 169 11.10 -35.14 5.36
C LEU A 169 12.54 -34.95 5.83
N GLN A 170 13.39 -35.95 5.62
CA GLN A 170 14.75 -35.93 6.13
C GLN A 170 15.51 -34.81 5.43
N ASP A 171 16.04 -33.90 6.24
CA ASP A 171 16.86 -32.78 5.78
C ASP A 171 18.20 -33.29 5.23
N PRO A 172 18.81 -32.57 4.26
CA PRO A 172 20.09 -32.95 3.70
C PRO A 172 21.20 -32.80 4.73
N VAL A 173 22.32 -33.47 4.47
CA VAL A 173 23.54 -33.41 5.29
C VAL A 173 24.69 -32.81 4.49
N TYR A 174 25.60 -32.12 5.18
CA TYR A 174 26.86 -31.69 4.57
C TYR A 174 27.91 -32.78 4.79
N GLU A 175 28.04 -33.66 3.79
CA GLU A 175 28.74 -34.95 3.89
C GLU A 175 30.21 -34.81 4.36
N GLU A 176 30.90 -33.75 3.94
CA GLU A 176 32.31 -33.51 4.27
C GLU A 176 32.55 -33.22 5.76
N LEU A 177 31.58 -32.64 6.46
CA LEU A 177 31.69 -32.29 7.89
C LEU A 177 31.14 -33.38 8.81
N LEU A 178 30.60 -34.47 8.25
CA LEU A 178 30.12 -35.58 9.06
C LEU A 178 31.30 -36.29 9.74
N SER A 179 31.12 -36.58 11.03
CA SER A 179 32.04 -37.45 11.77
C SER A 179 32.16 -38.84 11.13
N GLU A 180 33.30 -39.52 11.31
CA GLU A 180 33.54 -40.86 10.77
C GLU A 180 32.39 -41.85 11.03
N ASN A 181 31.83 -41.80 12.25
CA ASN A 181 30.70 -42.64 12.68
C ASN A 181 29.36 -42.34 11.97
N ARG A 182 29.31 -41.33 11.10
CA ARG A 182 28.13 -40.86 10.36
C ARG A 182 28.36 -40.77 8.87
N LYS A 183 29.57 -41.04 8.37
CA LYS A 183 29.91 -40.96 6.93
C LYS A 183 29.12 -41.92 6.05
N MET A 184 28.54 -42.98 6.63
CA MET A 184 27.64 -43.85 5.89
C MET A 184 26.35 -43.15 5.44
N ILE A 185 26.00 -41.99 6.00
CA ILE A 185 24.78 -41.24 5.66
C ILE A 185 25.08 -40.33 4.47
N THR A 186 24.52 -40.65 3.30
CA THR A 186 24.62 -39.82 2.09
C THR A 186 23.30 -39.15 1.75
N ASN A 187 23.34 -38.03 1.02
CA ASN A 187 22.13 -37.35 0.55
C ASN A 187 21.30 -38.22 -0.41
N GLU A 188 21.96 -39.08 -1.21
CA GLU A 188 21.28 -40.04 -2.08
C GLU A 188 20.43 -41.03 -1.28
N GLN A 189 20.99 -41.59 -0.19
CA GLN A 189 20.23 -42.47 0.70
C GLN A 189 19.07 -41.73 1.38
N ILE A 190 19.31 -40.49 1.84
CA ILE A 190 18.26 -39.66 2.43
C ILE A 190 17.09 -39.48 1.44
N ASP A 191 17.38 -39.24 0.16
CA ASP A 191 16.37 -39.11 -0.88
C ASP A 191 15.60 -40.41 -1.14
N GLN A 192 16.29 -41.54 -1.17
CA GLN A 192 15.64 -42.86 -1.30
C GLN A 192 14.69 -43.16 -0.12
N TYR A 193 15.12 -42.86 1.12
CA TYR A 193 14.28 -43.05 2.30
C TYR A 193 13.10 -42.07 2.33
N ASN A 194 13.29 -40.82 1.92
CA ASN A 194 12.20 -39.85 1.78
C ASN A 194 11.18 -40.30 0.72
N ALA A 195 11.64 -40.79 -0.44
CA ALA A 195 10.78 -41.34 -1.48
C ALA A 195 10.01 -42.57 -0.98
N ALA A 196 10.65 -43.45 -0.20
CA ALA A 196 9.99 -44.59 0.43
C ALA A 196 8.88 -44.12 1.40
N ALA A 197 9.15 -43.10 2.22
CA ALA A 197 8.18 -42.55 3.16
C ALA A 197 6.97 -41.90 2.47
N VAL A 198 7.20 -41.08 1.45
CA VAL A 198 6.13 -40.48 0.64
C VAL A 198 5.33 -41.59 -0.03
N SER A 199 5.97 -42.60 -0.63
CA SER A 199 5.27 -43.69 -1.31
C SER A 199 4.44 -44.57 -0.36
N ALA A 200 4.84 -44.71 0.91
CA ALA A 200 4.11 -45.51 1.90
C ALA A 200 2.91 -44.74 2.48
N LEU A 201 3.08 -43.45 2.77
CA LEU A 201 2.11 -42.63 3.50
C LEU A 201 1.16 -41.83 2.58
N ASN A 202 1.45 -41.69 1.29
CA ASN A 202 0.65 -40.92 0.33
C ASN A 202 -0.34 -41.79 -0.49
N ASN A 203 -0.49 -43.08 -0.18
CA ASN A 203 -1.32 -44.00 -0.97
C ASN A 203 -2.84 -43.88 -0.72
N SER A 204 -3.27 -43.12 0.30
CA SER A 204 -4.69 -43.05 0.66
C SER A 204 -5.44 -41.97 -0.14
N LYS A 205 -5.89 -42.33 -1.35
CA LYS A 205 -6.77 -41.50 -2.20
C LYS A 205 -8.20 -41.34 -1.66
N ARG A 206 -8.50 -41.87 -0.47
CA ARG A 206 -9.88 -42.10 -0.01
C ARG A 206 -10.51 -40.92 0.74
N ASN A 207 -9.72 -39.97 1.25
CA ASN A 207 -10.22 -38.72 1.85
C ASN A 207 -9.16 -37.61 1.82
N SER A 208 -9.38 -36.54 1.06
CA SER A 208 -8.44 -35.40 0.98
C SER A 208 -8.26 -34.64 2.30
N LYS A 209 -9.20 -34.76 3.25
CA LYS A 209 -9.17 -34.08 4.57
C LYS A 209 -8.42 -34.85 5.67
N ALA A 210 -8.26 -36.17 5.54
CA ALA A 210 -7.66 -37.04 6.55
C ALA A 210 -6.44 -37.73 5.93
N ARG A 211 -5.36 -36.96 5.76
CA ARG A 211 -4.09 -37.44 5.22
C ARG A 211 -2.92 -36.91 6.04
N VAL A 212 -1.84 -37.69 6.07
CA VAL A 212 -0.56 -37.25 6.62
C VAL A 212 -0.03 -36.10 5.76
N LYS A 213 0.35 -34.98 6.40
CA LYS A 213 0.88 -33.81 5.71
C LYS A 213 2.40 -33.83 5.73
N PHE A 214 3.05 -33.59 4.59
CA PHE A 214 4.51 -33.57 4.52
C PHE A 214 5.06 -32.15 4.70
N LEU A 215 6.05 -31.97 5.58
CA LEU A 215 6.74 -30.68 5.77
C LEU A 215 7.96 -30.61 4.85
N GLU A 216 7.73 -30.43 3.56
CA GLU A 216 8.78 -30.37 2.53
C GLU A 216 9.50 -29.01 2.52
N ALA A 217 8.81 -27.93 2.89
CA ALA A 217 9.36 -26.57 2.93
C ALA A 217 10.57 -26.47 3.88
N SER A 218 10.56 -27.20 5.00
CA SER A 218 11.71 -27.27 5.91
C SER A 218 12.93 -27.90 5.23
N ARG A 219 12.70 -28.97 4.46
CA ARG A 219 13.75 -29.67 3.70
C ARG A 219 14.34 -28.77 2.61
N GLN A 220 13.51 -28.05 1.88
CA GLN A 220 13.97 -27.10 0.85
C GLN A 220 14.81 -25.98 1.46
N ALA A 221 14.35 -25.39 2.57
CA ALA A 221 15.13 -24.39 3.29
C ALA A 221 16.48 -24.96 3.77
N ALA A 222 16.52 -26.22 4.18
CA ALA A 222 17.73 -26.91 4.57
C ALA A 222 18.70 -27.14 3.40
N MET A 223 18.21 -27.48 2.20
CA MET A 223 19.07 -27.63 1.01
C MET A 223 19.89 -26.37 0.70
N GLU A 224 19.32 -25.17 0.90
CA GLU A 224 20.00 -23.90 0.63
C GLU A 224 21.01 -23.50 1.73
N THR A 225 20.88 -24.05 2.93
CA THR A 225 21.59 -23.57 4.14
C THR A 225 22.47 -24.62 4.81
N VAL A 226 22.41 -25.88 4.37
CA VAL A 226 23.13 -27.01 4.98
C VAL A 226 24.64 -26.80 5.04
N ALA A 227 25.22 -26.05 4.08
CA ALA A 227 26.64 -25.69 4.07
C ALA A 227 27.07 -24.83 5.28
N GLN A 228 26.13 -24.22 6.01
CA GLN A 228 26.40 -23.46 7.23
C GLN A 228 26.32 -24.34 8.50
N SER A 229 26.15 -25.66 8.35
CA SER A 229 26.11 -26.61 9.47
C SER A 229 27.47 -26.73 10.15
N VAL A 230 27.47 -26.87 11.48
CA VAL A 230 28.71 -27.00 12.28
C VAL A 230 29.24 -28.43 12.29
N ASP A 231 28.36 -29.44 12.31
CA ASP A 231 28.73 -30.87 12.40
C ASP A 231 28.28 -31.69 11.18
N GLY A 232 27.88 -31.00 10.10
CA GLY A 232 27.35 -31.57 8.87
C GLY A 232 25.96 -32.20 8.99
N LEU A 233 25.38 -32.29 10.19
CA LEU A 233 24.07 -32.92 10.44
C LEU A 233 23.01 -31.93 10.94
N HIS A 234 23.36 -31.08 11.90
CA HIS A 234 22.42 -30.17 12.54
C HIS A 234 22.31 -28.86 11.76
N LEU A 235 21.08 -28.41 11.56
CA LEU A 235 20.78 -27.25 10.75
C LEU A 235 21.03 -25.93 11.51
N PRO A 236 21.41 -24.85 10.80
CA PRO A 236 21.55 -23.53 11.40
C PRO A 236 20.21 -23.01 11.97
N GLU A 237 20.29 -22.06 12.91
CA GLU A 237 19.11 -21.51 13.58
C GLU A 237 18.10 -20.87 12.60
N SER A 238 18.59 -20.20 11.55
CA SER A 238 17.76 -19.60 10.50
C SER A 238 16.77 -20.62 9.91
N THR A 239 17.24 -21.80 9.54
CA THR A 239 16.45 -22.88 8.92
C THR A 239 15.51 -23.55 9.90
N ARG A 240 15.97 -23.77 11.14
CA ARG A 240 15.12 -24.32 12.21
C ARG A 240 13.93 -23.40 12.50
N ASN A 241 14.17 -22.08 12.49
CA ASN A 241 13.11 -21.09 12.62
C ASN A 241 12.11 -21.13 11.46
N VAL A 242 12.55 -21.45 10.23
CA VAL A 242 11.63 -21.64 9.09
C VAL A 242 10.64 -22.78 9.37
N GLY A 243 11.13 -23.98 9.71
CA GLY A 243 10.28 -25.13 10.01
C GLY A 243 9.28 -24.83 11.14
N ALA A 244 9.75 -24.17 12.21
CA ALA A 244 8.90 -23.76 13.32
C ALA A 244 7.81 -22.76 12.91
N MET A 245 8.16 -21.77 12.08
CA MET A 245 7.21 -20.76 11.59
C MET A 245 6.19 -21.33 10.61
N VAL A 246 6.61 -22.27 9.76
CA VAL A 246 5.71 -22.99 8.84
C VAL A 246 4.67 -23.79 9.64
N LEU A 247 5.10 -24.54 10.66
CA LEU A 247 4.19 -25.27 11.54
C LEU A 247 3.24 -24.32 12.30
N MET A 248 3.77 -23.21 12.84
CA MET A 248 2.95 -22.22 13.54
C MET A 248 1.88 -21.62 12.62
N ASN A 249 2.22 -21.27 11.38
CA ASN A 249 1.27 -20.76 10.40
C ASN A 249 0.21 -21.80 10.01
N SER A 250 0.60 -23.07 9.85
CA SER A 250 -0.32 -24.15 9.52
C SER A 250 -1.39 -24.37 10.60
N ILE A 251 -1.00 -24.28 11.88
CA ILE A 251 -1.88 -24.49 13.03
C ILE A 251 -2.70 -23.23 13.34
N CYS A 252 -2.04 -22.07 13.44
CA CYS A 252 -2.63 -20.88 14.04
C CYS A 252 -3.37 -19.96 13.07
N ASN A 253 -3.03 -19.95 11.77
CA ASN A 253 -3.68 -19.03 10.82
C ASN A 253 -5.18 -19.31 10.66
N LYS A 254 -5.59 -20.57 10.82
CA LYS A 254 -7.01 -20.98 10.81
C LYS A 254 -7.80 -20.40 11.99
N ILE A 255 -7.12 -20.17 13.12
CA ILE A 255 -7.71 -19.75 14.39
C ILE A 255 -7.68 -18.22 14.51
N LEU A 256 -6.49 -17.63 14.44
CA LEU A 256 -6.29 -16.20 14.69
C LEU A 256 -6.58 -15.33 13.46
N LYS A 257 -6.51 -15.90 12.25
CA LYS A 257 -6.73 -15.20 10.97
C LYS A 257 -5.96 -13.87 10.88
N PRO A 258 -4.62 -13.90 11.02
CA PRO A 258 -3.80 -12.68 10.99
C PRO A 258 -3.95 -11.92 9.67
N ILE A 259 -3.93 -10.59 9.73
CA ILE A 259 -4.17 -9.73 8.55
C ILE A 259 -2.98 -9.77 7.57
N ASP A 260 -1.78 -9.99 8.10
CA ASP A 260 -0.49 -9.99 7.41
C ASP A 260 -0.02 -11.38 6.95
N GLY A 261 -0.85 -12.41 7.09
CA GLY A 261 -0.63 -13.74 6.52
C GLY A 261 -1.77 -14.13 5.57
N SER A 262 -1.48 -14.96 4.57
CA SER A 262 -2.49 -15.54 3.67
C SER A 262 -2.43 -17.07 3.57
N CYS A 263 -1.35 -17.69 4.06
CA CYS A 263 -1.24 -19.16 4.09
C CYS A 263 -2.22 -19.80 5.08
N CYS A 264 -2.80 -20.96 4.74
CA CYS A 264 -3.71 -21.73 5.60
C CYS A 264 -4.91 -20.92 6.18
N GLN A 265 -5.36 -19.87 5.49
CA GLN A 265 -6.53 -19.09 5.90
C GLN A 265 -7.78 -19.50 5.13
N SER A 266 -8.93 -19.41 5.79
CA SER A 266 -10.24 -19.57 5.15
C SER A 266 -10.70 -18.23 4.60
N VAL A 267 -11.25 -18.24 3.39
CA VAL A 267 -11.83 -17.04 2.76
C VAL A 267 -12.99 -16.53 3.64
N PRO A 268 -12.96 -15.26 4.09
CA PRO A 268 -14.03 -14.72 4.92
C PRO A 268 -15.34 -14.59 4.11
N PRO A 269 -16.50 -14.80 4.75
CA PRO A 269 -17.78 -14.61 4.07
C PRO A 269 -18.00 -13.14 3.69
N LEU A 270 -18.68 -12.92 2.55
CA LEU A 270 -19.03 -11.58 2.07
C LEU A 270 -19.86 -10.81 3.09
N SER A 271 -19.44 -9.59 3.39
CA SER A 271 -20.16 -8.68 4.28
C SER A 271 -21.46 -8.17 3.65
N ILE A 272 -22.40 -7.71 4.48
CA ILE A 272 -23.64 -7.09 3.99
C ILE A 272 -23.31 -5.86 3.12
N LEU A 273 -22.32 -5.07 3.53
CA LEU A 273 -21.87 -3.89 2.80
C LEU A 273 -21.33 -4.25 1.40
N GLN A 274 -20.53 -5.31 1.33
CA GLN A 274 -20.00 -5.84 0.07
C GLN A 274 -21.12 -6.34 -0.85
N LYS A 275 -22.12 -7.04 -0.28
CA LYS A 275 -23.30 -7.51 -1.03
C LYS A 275 -24.12 -6.34 -1.58
N LEU A 276 -24.34 -5.29 -0.77
CA LEU A 276 -25.04 -4.07 -1.19
C LEU A 276 -24.27 -3.32 -2.28
N ALA A 277 -22.96 -3.15 -2.11
CA ALA A 277 -22.11 -2.51 -3.11
C ALA A 277 -22.11 -3.29 -4.43
N ALA A 278 -21.98 -4.63 -4.37
CA ALA A 278 -22.09 -5.49 -5.55
C ALA A 278 -23.46 -5.34 -6.23
N GLY A 279 -24.56 -5.34 -5.45
CA GLY A 279 -25.91 -5.09 -5.97
C GLY A 279 -26.05 -3.74 -6.67
N LEU A 280 -25.48 -2.66 -6.10
CA LEU A 280 -25.49 -1.33 -6.70
C LEU A 280 -24.75 -1.28 -8.04
N PHE A 281 -23.56 -1.89 -8.13
CA PHE A 281 -22.83 -1.93 -9.40
C PHE A 281 -23.50 -2.83 -10.45
N LEU A 282 -24.07 -3.96 -10.03
CA LEU A 282 -24.80 -4.86 -10.92
C LEU A 282 -26.06 -4.21 -11.47
N THR A 283 -26.86 -3.55 -10.62
CA THR A 283 -28.05 -2.81 -11.05
C THR A 283 -27.70 -1.68 -12.01
N ALA A 284 -26.64 -0.90 -11.72
CA ALA A 284 -26.15 0.13 -12.65
C ALA A 284 -25.72 -0.46 -14.01
N GLY A 285 -25.05 -1.62 -14.00
CA GLY A 285 -24.66 -2.35 -15.21
C GLY A 285 -25.86 -2.84 -16.02
N ILE A 286 -26.86 -3.45 -15.37
CA ILE A 286 -28.09 -3.91 -16.02
C ILE A 286 -28.86 -2.73 -16.60
N CYS A 287 -29.03 -1.64 -15.85
CA CYS A 287 -29.69 -0.42 -16.33
C CYS A 287 -28.98 0.16 -17.57
N PHE A 288 -27.64 0.16 -17.59
CA PHE A 288 -26.87 0.58 -18.76
C PHE A 288 -27.15 -0.33 -19.98
N LEU A 289 -27.12 -1.65 -19.80
CA LEU A 289 -27.39 -2.61 -20.88
C LEU A 289 -28.80 -2.47 -21.43
N VAL A 290 -29.80 -2.27 -20.56
CA VAL A 290 -31.20 -2.02 -20.95
C VAL A 290 -31.31 -0.72 -21.74
N LEU A 291 -30.74 0.39 -21.28
CA LEU A 291 -30.76 1.66 -22.01
C LEU A 291 -29.99 1.60 -23.34
N HIS A 292 -28.96 0.76 -23.41
CA HIS A 292 -28.23 0.50 -24.65
C HIS A 292 -29.08 -0.33 -25.64
N ALA A 293 -29.74 -1.38 -25.16
CA ALA A 293 -30.61 -2.25 -25.95
C ALA A 293 -31.86 -1.53 -26.46
N LEU A 294 -32.42 -0.60 -25.66
CA LEU A 294 -33.58 0.23 -26.02
C LEU A 294 -33.26 1.33 -27.05
N GLY A 295 -32.07 1.33 -27.67
CA GLY A 295 -31.82 2.16 -28.85
C GLY A 295 -31.71 3.67 -28.58
N TYR A 296 -31.39 4.10 -27.35
CA TYR A 296 -30.99 5.49 -27.05
C TYR A 296 -29.59 5.78 -27.62
N SER A 297 -29.44 5.64 -28.95
CA SER A 297 -28.22 5.80 -29.73
C SER A 297 -28.36 7.01 -30.67
N LYS A 298 -28.32 8.22 -30.11
CA LYS A 298 -27.90 9.39 -30.89
C LYS A 298 -26.60 9.94 -30.31
N HIS A 299 -25.51 9.58 -30.97
CA HIS A 299 -24.16 10.04 -30.68
C HIS A 299 -24.06 11.56 -30.84
N ARG A 300 -23.57 12.25 -29.81
CA ARG A 300 -22.80 13.48 -29.99
C ARG A 300 -21.56 13.39 -29.10
N LYS A 301 -20.39 13.17 -29.72
CA LYS A 301 -19.09 13.18 -29.04
C LYS A 301 -18.85 14.59 -28.47
N CYS A 302 -18.91 14.75 -27.15
CA CYS A 302 -18.31 15.91 -26.50
C CYS A 302 -16.79 15.78 -26.51
N ARG A 303 -16.10 16.88 -26.83
CA ARG A 303 -14.64 17.00 -26.70
C ARG A 303 -14.25 16.89 -25.21
N PRO A 304 -13.09 16.31 -24.88
CA PRO A 304 -12.58 16.31 -23.51
C PRO A 304 -12.32 17.75 -23.06
N VAL A 305 -12.90 18.15 -21.93
CA VAL A 305 -12.70 19.46 -21.29
C VAL A 305 -11.75 19.31 -20.09
N SER A 306 -10.93 20.34 -19.91
CA SER A 306 -9.80 20.47 -18.99
C SER A 306 -10.08 20.22 -17.50
N ASP A 307 -9.06 19.70 -16.82
CA ASP A 307 -8.96 19.42 -15.40
C ASP A 307 -9.59 20.50 -14.49
N VAL A 308 -10.49 20.08 -13.59
CA VAL A 308 -11.25 20.90 -12.62
C VAL A 308 -10.38 21.55 -11.52
N GLU A 309 -9.08 21.24 -11.50
CA GLU A 309 -8.07 21.97 -10.72
C GLU A 309 -7.60 23.27 -11.41
N SER A 310 -8.01 23.50 -12.66
CA SER A 310 -7.80 24.75 -13.39
C SER A 310 -8.75 25.84 -12.90
N GLY A 311 -8.17 26.92 -12.40
CA GLY A 311 -8.88 28.14 -12.05
C GLY A 311 -9.30 29.01 -13.23
N GLU A 312 -9.35 28.52 -14.47
CA GLU A 312 -9.90 29.30 -15.58
C GLU A 312 -11.40 29.01 -15.77
N GLU A 313 -12.25 29.85 -15.17
CA GLU A 313 -13.60 30.04 -15.70
C GLU A 313 -13.49 30.86 -16.99
N LYS A 314 -13.47 30.19 -18.14
CA LYS A 314 -14.06 30.80 -19.33
C LYS A 314 -15.58 30.69 -19.20
N LYS A 315 -16.26 31.83 -19.29
CA LYS A 315 -17.73 31.92 -19.36
C LYS A 315 -18.28 30.87 -20.34
N PRO A 316 -19.13 29.92 -19.89
CA PRO A 316 -19.80 29.03 -20.81
C PRO A 316 -20.90 29.79 -21.56
N PRO A 317 -21.17 29.48 -22.84
CA PRO A 317 -22.36 29.96 -23.51
C PRO A 317 -23.60 29.40 -22.78
N ILE A 318 -24.63 30.23 -22.71
CA ILE A 318 -25.91 30.01 -22.06
C ILE A 318 -26.61 28.81 -22.73
N ALA A 319 -26.43 27.60 -22.18
CA ALA A 319 -27.33 26.46 -22.36
C ALA A 319 -27.00 25.40 -21.29
N ALA A 320 -27.97 25.10 -20.43
CA ALA A 320 -27.88 23.95 -19.53
C ALA A 320 -27.72 22.68 -20.37
N VAL A 321 -26.56 22.02 -20.28
CA VAL A 321 -26.33 20.73 -20.92
C VAL A 321 -27.18 19.69 -20.19
N PRO A 322 -28.08 18.95 -20.88
CA PRO A 322 -28.92 17.96 -20.22
C PRO A 322 -28.06 16.82 -19.67
N LEU A 323 -28.48 16.31 -18.51
CA LEU A 323 -27.89 15.21 -17.77
C LEU A 323 -27.75 13.96 -18.67
N ASN A 324 -26.54 13.65 -19.15
CA ASN A 324 -26.28 12.41 -19.90
C ASN A 324 -26.24 11.21 -18.93
N LEU A 325 -27.41 10.77 -18.48
CA LEU A 325 -27.58 9.61 -17.58
C LEU A 325 -26.84 8.36 -18.11
N LYS A 326 -26.77 8.19 -19.42
CA LYS A 326 -26.03 7.10 -20.08
C LYS A 326 -24.53 7.15 -19.82
N GLU A 327 -23.92 8.35 -19.85
CA GLU A 327 -22.49 8.53 -19.58
C GLU A 327 -22.19 8.28 -18.10
N ALA A 328 -23.05 8.76 -17.20
CA ALA A 328 -22.94 8.48 -15.77
C ALA A 328 -23.02 6.98 -15.45
N LEU A 329 -23.97 6.27 -16.08
CA LEU A 329 -24.13 4.82 -15.92
C LEU A 329 -22.95 4.03 -16.51
N LEU A 330 -22.41 4.46 -17.66
CA LEU A 330 -21.19 3.88 -18.22
C LEU A 330 -20.00 4.05 -17.27
N SER A 331 -19.81 5.24 -16.72
CA SER A 331 -18.74 5.54 -15.76
C SER A 331 -18.92 4.73 -14.47
N ALA A 332 -20.15 4.54 -13.99
CA ALA A 332 -20.45 3.68 -12.85
C ALA A 332 -20.19 2.18 -13.15
N CYS A 333 -20.52 1.71 -14.35
CA CYS A 333 -20.22 0.32 -14.77
C CYS A 333 -18.71 0.07 -14.85
N LYS A 334 -17.96 0.98 -15.46
CA LYS A 334 -16.49 0.92 -15.48
C LYS A 334 -15.89 0.95 -14.07
N MET A 335 -16.42 1.80 -13.19
CA MET A 335 -16.03 1.81 -11.77
C MET A 335 -16.29 0.44 -11.13
N GLY A 336 -17.46 -0.17 -11.36
CA GLY A 336 -17.79 -1.49 -10.86
C GLY A 336 -16.82 -2.59 -11.31
N LEU A 337 -16.38 -2.57 -12.57
CA LEU A 337 -15.36 -3.50 -13.09
C LEU A 337 -14.00 -3.31 -12.42
N ILE A 338 -13.58 -2.06 -12.21
CA ILE A 338 -12.32 -1.75 -11.52
C ILE A 338 -12.39 -2.16 -10.05
N MET A 339 -13.51 -1.89 -9.38
CA MET A 339 -13.73 -2.31 -7.99
C MET A 339 -13.76 -3.83 -7.84
N LEU A 340 -14.35 -4.55 -8.79
CA LEU A 340 -14.28 -6.01 -8.86
C LEU A 340 -12.83 -6.46 -9.00
N TYR A 341 -12.06 -5.87 -9.92
CA TYR A 341 -10.64 -6.20 -10.08
C TYR A 341 -9.86 -6.00 -8.76
N PHE A 342 -10.05 -4.89 -8.07
CA PHE A 342 -9.39 -4.67 -6.77
C PHE A 342 -9.80 -5.71 -5.74
N TYR A 343 -11.08 -6.07 -5.67
CA TYR A 343 -11.57 -7.11 -4.78
C TYR A 343 -10.92 -8.46 -5.09
N LEU A 344 -10.76 -8.81 -6.38
CA LEU A 344 -10.09 -10.05 -6.79
C LEU A 344 -8.59 -10.07 -6.47
N CYS A 345 -7.92 -8.92 -6.53
CA CYS A 345 -6.49 -8.79 -6.20
C CYS A 345 -6.19 -8.92 -4.70
N ASP A 346 -7.01 -8.29 -3.85
CA ASP A 346 -6.71 -8.19 -2.42
C ASP A 346 -7.49 -9.20 -1.57
N ARG A 347 -8.80 -9.34 -1.80
CA ARG A 347 -9.71 -10.16 -0.96
C ARG A 347 -9.95 -11.57 -1.49
N ALA A 348 -9.91 -11.78 -2.80
CA ALA A 348 -9.95 -13.12 -3.36
C ALA A 348 -8.54 -13.74 -3.39
N ASP A 349 -8.45 -15.04 -3.13
CA ASP A 349 -7.18 -15.79 -3.21
C ASP A 349 -6.87 -16.26 -4.65
N ILE A 350 -7.19 -15.42 -5.65
CA ILE A 350 -6.90 -15.73 -7.06
C ILE A 350 -5.43 -15.45 -7.37
N PHE A 351 -4.92 -14.31 -6.92
CA PHE A 351 -3.55 -13.88 -7.19
C PHE A 351 -2.63 -14.20 -6.01
N MET A 352 -1.36 -14.48 -6.33
CA MET A 352 -0.34 -14.80 -5.34
C MET A 352 0.13 -13.55 -4.60
N LYS A 353 0.57 -13.72 -3.34
CA LYS A 353 1.02 -12.62 -2.46
C LYS A 353 2.40 -12.97 -1.89
N GLU A 354 3.35 -12.05 -1.99
CA GLU A 354 4.73 -12.21 -1.48
C GLU A 354 5.05 -11.16 -0.42
N GLN A 355 5.90 -11.51 0.57
CA GLN A 355 6.37 -10.57 1.58
C GLN A 355 7.25 -9.47 0.99
N LYS A 356 7.18 -8.29 1.60
CA LYS A 356 8.07 -7.18 1.27
C LYS A 356 9.47 -7.45 1.79
N PHE A 357 10.47 -7.33 0.91
CA PHE A 357 11.88 -7.41 1.27
C PHE A 357 12.61 -6.16 0.79
N TYR A 358 13.23 -5.43 1.72
CA TYR A 358 13.96 -4.22 1.40
C TYR A 358 15.41 -4.53 1.03
N THR A 359 15.83 -4.05 -0.13
CA THR A 359 17.25 -3.91 -0.49
C THR A 359 17.53 -2.50 -1.02
N HIS A 360 18.75 -2.01 -0.82
CA HIS A 360 19.15 -0.70 -1.36
C HIS A 360 18.98 -0.64 -2.88
N SER A 361 19.33 -1.70 -3.61
CA SER A 361 19.20 -1.77 -5.06
C SER A 361 17.74 -1.67 -5.52
N THR A 362 16.82 -2.37 -4.85
CA THR A 362 15.38 -2.33 -5.18
C THR A 362 14.74 -0.96 -4.99
N PHE A 363 15.34 -0.09 -4.16
CA PHE A 363 14.85 1.28 -3.94
C PHE A 363 15.53 2.28 -4.88
N PHE A 364 16.86 2.30 -4.94
CA PHE A 364 17.60 3.34 -5.67
C PHE A 364 17.60 3.16 -7.20
N ILE A 365 17.56 1.93 -7.71
CA ILE A 365 17.56 1.71 -9.18
C ILE A 365 16.29 2.26 -9.83
N PRO A 366 15.06 1.94 -9.37
CA PRO A 366 13.85 2.54 -9.92
C PRO A 366 13.81 4.07 -9.74
N LEU A 367 14.33 4.57 -8.63
CA LEU A 367 14.41 6.00 -8.35
C LEU A 367 15.25 6.74 -9.40
N ILE A 368 16.46 6.24 -9.68
CA ILE A 368 17.36 6.81 -10.71
C ILE A 368 16.69 6.78 -12.07
N TYR A 369 16.08 5.64 -12.44
CA TYR A 369 15.41 5.50 -13.74
C TYR A 369 14.29 6.53 -13.93
N ILE A 370 13.45 6.74 -12.91
CA ILE A 370 12.36 7.72 -12.96
C ILE A 370 12.90 9.16 -13.06
N PHE A 371 13.96 9.51 -12.34
CA PHE A 371 14.57 10.84 -12.44
C PHE A 371 15.22 11.09 -13.80
N VAL A 372 15.89 10.08 -14.36
CA VAL A 372 16.46 10.15 -15.71
C VAL A 372 15.35 10.38 -16.74
N LEU A 373 14.25 9.63 -16.68
CA LEU A 373 13.08 9.87 -17.54
C LEU A 373 12.53 11.30 -17.36
N GLY A 374 12.40 11.77 -16.12
CA GLY A 374 11.93 13.12 -15.83
C GLY A 374 12.75 14.22 -16.50
N ILE A 375 14.08 14.07 -16.54
CA ILE A 375 15.01 15.02 -17.17
C ILE A 375 14.88 15.03 -18.70
N PHE A 376 14.59 13.90 -19.33
CA PHE A 376 14.44 13.83 -20.79
C PHE A 376 13.15 14.50 -21.30
N TYR A 377 12.09 14.55 -20.49
CA TYR A 377 10.79 15.12 -20.86
C TYR A 377 10.59 16.54 -20.30
N ASN A 378 11.50 17.46 -20.60
CA ASN A 378 11.40 18.86 -20.18
C ASN A 378 10.72 19.75 -21.24
N GLU A 379 9.81 20.62 -20.79
CA GLU A 379 9.09 21.60 -21.59
C GLU A 379 9.21 23.00 -20.96
N ASN A 380 9.00 24.05 -21.77
CA ASN A 380 9.02 25.43 -21.30
C ASN A 380 7.65 25.81 -20.71
N SER A 381 7.68 26.40 -19.52
CA SER A 381 6.50 26.94 -18.83
C SER A 381 5.94 28.16 -19.55
N LYS A 382 4.60 28.28 -19.55
CA LYS A 382 3.90 29.44 -20.13
C LYS A 382 4.02 30.70 -19.26
N GLU A 383 4.01 30.52 -17.95
CA GLU A 383 4.14 31.58 -16.95
C GLU A 383 5.51 31.46 -16.25
N ALA A 384 6.02 32.58 -15.73
CA ALA A 384 7.26 32.63 -14.96
C ALA A 384 7.00 33.07 -13.50
N LYS A 385 5.77 32.89 -13.00
CA LYS A 385 5.46 33.18 -11.59
C LYS A 385 6.09 32.13 -10.67
N LEU A 386 6.27 32.47 -9.41
CA LEU A 386 6.75 31.50 -8.41
C LEU A 386 5.66 30.43 -8.16
N LEU A 387 6.07 29.16 -8.17
CA LEU A 387 5.16 28.00 -8.01
C LEU A 387 3.99 28.00 -9.00
N ASN A 388 4.31 28.08 -10.29
CA ASN A 388 3.30 27.95 -11.34
C ASN A 388 2.54 26.62 -11.23
N ARG A 389 1.31 26.59 -11.76
CA ARG A 389 0.48 25.38 -11.77
C ARG A 389 1.23 24.17 -12.34
N GLU A 390 1.91 24.33 -13.48
CA GLU A 390 2.71 23.28 -14.13
C GLU A 390 3.84 22.77 -13.23
N GLN A 391 4.50 23.67 -12.47
CA GLN A 391 5.54 23.29 -11.50
C GLN A 391 4.96 22.62 -10.25
N THR A 392 3.79 23.05 -9.76
CA THR A 392 3.14 22.38 -8.62
C THR A 392 2.70 20.97 -9.02
N ASP A 393 2.23 20.77 -10.25
CA ASP A 393 1.90 19.44 -10.78
C ASP A 393 3.16 18.58 -10.96
N GLU A 394 4.24 19.13 -11.50
CA GLU A 394 5.55 18.45 -11.54
C GLU A 394 5.97 18.03 -10.13
N TRP A 395 5.89 18.95 -9.16
CA TRP A 395 6.29 18.71 -7.78
C TRP A 395 5.45 17.60 -7.15
N LYS A 396 4.11 17.65 -7.28
CA LYS A 396 3.22 16.57 -6.85
C LYS A 396 3.58 15.24 -7.49
N GLY A 397 3.86 15.22 -8.79
CA GLY A 397 4.11 14.01 -9.55
C GLY A 397 5.38 13.27 -9.14
N TRP A 398 6.52 13.97 -9.07
CA TRP A 398 7.76 13.31 -8.65
C TRP A 398 7.69 12.87 -7.18
N MET A 399 7.10 13.69 -6.29
CA MET A 399 6.92 13.29 -4.89
C MET A 399 6.07 12.02 -4.78
N GLN A 400 4.98 11.97 -5.54
CA GLN A 400 4.09 10.81 -5.57
C GLN A 400 4.81 9.55 -6.04
N LEU A 401 5.61 9.63 -7.11
CA LEU A 401 6.38 8.49 -7.61
C LEU A 401 7.42 7.99 -6.58
N VAL A 402 8.09 8.90 -5.86
CA VAL A 402 9.02 8.53 -4.78
C VAL A 402 8.28 7.83 -3.63
N ILE A 403 7.12 8.34 -3.22
CA ILE A 403 6.26 7.74 -2.19
C ILE A 403 5.81 6.33 -2.61
N LEU A 404 5.47 6.14 -3.88
CA LEU A 404 5.07 4.85 -4.44
C LEU A 404 6.21 3.82 -4.39
N ILE A 405 7.43 4.19 -4.85
CA ILE A 405 8.62 3.33 -4.79
C ILE A 405 8.94 2.95 -3.33
N TYR A 406 8.84 3.92 -2.42
CA TYR A 406 9.05 3.70 -0.99
C TYR A 406 8.12 2.62 -0.40
N HIS A 407 6.83 2.62 -0.77
CA HIS A 407 5.87 1.66 -0.23
C HIS A 407 6.02 0.24 -0.81
N ILE A 408 6.33 0.11 -2.10
CA ILE A 408 6.55 -1.20 -2.73
C ILE A 408 7.87 -1.85 -2.25
N SER A 409 8.94 -1.08 -2.15
CA SER A 409 10.26 -1.56 -1.68
C SER A 409 10.32 -1.85 -0.18
N GLY A 410 9.35 -1.39 0.62
CA GLY A 410 9.41 -1.53 2.07
C GLY A 410 10.50 -0.68 2.74
N ALA A 411 10.96 0.40 2.08
CA ALA A 411 12.07 1.24 2.52
C ALA A 411 11.87 1.97 3.86
N SER A 412 10.69 1.81 4.48
CA SER A 412 10.40 2.23 5.86
C SER A 412 11.35 1.65 6.92
N ALA A 413 12.02 0.54 6.61
CA ALA A 413 13.03 -0.06 7.49
C ALA A 413 14.29 0.82 7.60
N PHE A 414 14.61 1.59 6.55
CA PHE A 414 15.76 2.47 6.52
C PHE A 414 15.36 3.90 6.92
N ILE A 415 15.77 4.31 8.13
CA ILE A 415 15.35 5.56 8.79
C ILE A 415 15.60 6.82 7.93
N PRO A 416 16.76 7.00 7.27
CA PRO A 416 17.02 8.23 6.51
C PRO A 416 16.03 8.43 5.36
N VAL A 417 15.71 7.35 4.61
CA VAL A 417 14.69 7.40 3.56
C VAL A 417 13.30 7.65 4.13
N TYR A 418 12.96 7.01 5.25
CA TYR A 418 11.71 7.28 5.95
C TYR A 418 11.55 8.78 6.27
N MET A 419 12.57 9.43 6.84
CA MET A 419 12.50 10.86 7.19
C MET A 419 12.33 11.77 5.96
N HIS A 420 13.05 11.51 4.86
CA HIS A 420 12.85 12.27 3.62
C HIS A 420 11.43 12.09 3.04
N VAL A 421 10.91 10.87 3.02
CA VAL A 421 9.53 10.61 2.56
C VAL A 421 8.50 11.31 3.44
N ARG A 422 8.73 11.40 4.76
CA ARG A 422 7.88 12.19 5.67
C ARG A 422 7.87 13.67 5.31
N VAL A 423 9.00 14.26 4.91
CA VAL A 423 9.04 15.64 4.41
C VAL A 423 8.24 15.78 3.10
N LEU A 424 8.24 14.78 2.21
CA LEU A 424 7.40 14.83 1.00
C LEU A 424 5.90 14.86 1.32
N VAL A 425 5.47 14.10 2.32
CA VAL A 425 4.07 14.14 2.81
C VAL A 425 3.73 15.52 3.39
N ALA A 426 4.63 16.08 4.22
CA ALA A 426 4.47 17.44 4.74
C ALA A 426 4.46 18.50 3.62
N ALA A 427 5.28 18.33 2.58
CA ALA A 427 5.29 19.20 1.40
C ALA A 427 3.96 19.17 0.64
N TYR A 428 3.30 18.02 0.53
CA TYR A 428 1.96 17.92 -0.06
C TYR A 428 0.92 18.72 0.75
N LEU A 429 0.96 18.61 2.09
CA LEU A 429 0.09 19.40 2.98
C LEU A 429 0.40 20.90 2.91
N PHE A 430 1.67 21.27 2.81
CA PHE A 430 2.11 22.64 2.57
C PHE A 430 1.53 23.19 1.25
N GLN A 431 1.58 22.42 0.16
CA GLN A 431 0.97 22.80 -1.11
C GLN A 431 -0.55 22.95 -1.02
N THR A 432 -1.21 22.09 -0.23
CA THR A 432 -2.65 22.18 0.04
C THR A 432 -2.97 23.50 0.74
N GLY A 433 -2.19 23.87 1.77
CA GLY A 433 -2.28 25.15 2.46
C GLY A 433 -2.05 26.35 1.52
N TYR A 434 -0.96 26.32 0.76
CA TYR A 434 -0.60 27.37 -0.20
C TYR A 434 -1.67 27.58 -1.29
N GLY A 435 -2.09 26.50 -1.94
CA GLY A 435 -3.00 26.54 -3.09
C GLY A 435 -4.41 27.00 -2.71
N HIS A 436 -5.00 26.41 -1.66
CA HIS A 436 -6.36 26.78 -1.23
C HIS A 436 -6.40 28.17 -0.60
N PHE A 437 -5.40 28.55 0.19
CA PHE A 437 -5.31 29.91 0.72
C PHE A 437 -5.22 30.95 -0.40
N SER A 438 -4.32 30.75 -1.37
CA SER A 438 -4.14 31.66 -2.51
C SER A 438 -5.42 31.77 -3.33
N PHE A 439 -6.14 30.65 -3.53
CA PHE A 439 -7.43 30.64 -4.21
C PHE A 439 -8.48 31.51 -3.48
N PHE A 440 -8.71 31.28 -2.19
CA PHE A 440 -9.72 32.03 -1.43
C PHE A 440 -9.36 33.51 -1.29
N TRP A 441 -8.07 33.82 -1.16
CA TRP A 441 -7.60 35.20 -1.06
C TRP A 441 -7.76 36.00 -2.37
N LEU A 442 -7.38 35.40 -3.50
CA LEU A 442 -7.41 36.06 -4.82
C LEU A 442 -8.81 36.10 -5.42
N LYS A 443 -9.56 34.98 -5.38
CA LYS A 443 -10.86 34.88 -6.05
C LYS A 443 -12.04 35.22 -5.16
N GLY A 444 -11.93 35.00 -3.86
CA GLY A 444 -13.01 35.27 -2.92
C GLY A 444 -14.27 34.41 -3.07
N ASP A 445 -14.17 33.29 -3.78
CA ASP A 445 -15.30 32.37 -3.93
C ASP A 445 -15.38 31.41 -2.75
N PHE A 446 -16.31 31.68 -1.84
CA PHE A 446 -16.65 30.82 -0.70
C PHE A 446 -17.87 29.94 -0.95
N GLY A 447 -18.29 29.79 -2.21
CA GLY A 447 -19.49 29.05 -2.59
C GLY A 447 -19.47 27.57 -2.18
N LEU A 448 -20.61 27.08 -1.68
CA LEU A 448 -20.79 25.67 -1.28
C LEU A 448 -20.54 24.68 -2.44
N TYR A 449 -20.84 25.09 -3.68
CA TYR A 449 -20.58 24.28 -4.88
C TYR A 449 -19.10 23.88 -4.99
N ARG A 450 -18.18 24.83 -4.84
CA ARG A 450 -16.74 24.57 -4.96
C ARG A 450 -16.24 23.69 -3.82
N VAL A 451 -16.70 23.93 -2.60
CA VAL A 451 -16.36 23.12 -1.42
C VAL A 451 -16.79 21.67 -1.64
N CYS A 452 -18.03 21.45 -2.07
CA CYS A 452 -18.53 20.11 -2.37
C CYS A 452 -17.75 19.44 -3.50
N GLN A 453 -17.36 20.20 -4.53
CA GLN A 453 -16.57 19.70 -5.65
C GLN A 453 -15.19 19.19 -5.22
N VAL A 454 -14.49 19.96 -4.38
CA VAL A 454 -13.19 19.55 -3.82
C VAL A 454 -13.36 18.34 -2.91
N LEU A 455 -14.32 18.37 -1.99
CA LEU A 455 -14.57 17.26 -1.05
C LEU A 455 -14.93 15.97 -1.78
N PHE A 456 -15.74 16.04 -2.83
CA PHE A 456 -16.09 14.87 -3.64
C PHE A 456 -14.87 14.32 -4.37
N ARG A 457 -14.06 15.16 -5.03
CA ARG A 457 -12.86 14.71 -5.74
C ARG A 457 -11.86 14.03 -4.80
N LEU A 458 -11.69 14.55 -3.58
CA LEU A 458 -10.79 13.96 -2.59
C LEU A 458 -11.30 12.61 -2.06
N ASN A 459 -12.59 12.51 -1.77
CA ASN A 459 -13.14 11.41 -0.96
C ASN A 459 -13.84 10.31 -1.74
N PHE A 460 -14.31 10.59 -2.96
CA PHE A 460 -15.18 9.68 -3.71
C PHE A 460 -14.58 8.28 -3.86
N LEU A 461 -13.34 8.18 -4.34
CA LEU A 461 -12.67 6.89 -4.54
C LEU A 461 -12.50 6.11 -3.23
N VAL A 462 -12.07 6.79 -2.16
CA VAL A 462 -11.86 6.17 -0.85
C VAL A 462 -13.18 5.67 -0.25
N VAL A 463 -14.25 6.44 -0.35
CA VAL A 463 -15.57 6.04 0.14
C VAL A 463 -16.05 4.79 -0.59
N VAL A 464 -15.94 4.74 -1.92
CA VAL A 464 -16.31 3.55 -2.70
C VAL A 464 -15.47 2.34 -2.29
N LEU A 465 -14.16 2.53 -2.11
CA LEU A 465 -13.26 1.49 -1.63
C LEU A 465 -13.62 0.97 -0.24
N CYS A 466 -13.96 1.85 0.71
CA CYS A 466 -14.40 1.44 2.04
C CYS A 466 -15.63 0.53 1.98
N LEU A 467 -16.58 0.82 1.08
CA LEU A 467 -17.79 -0.01 0.89
C LEU A 467 -17.46 -1.38 0.27
N VAL A 468 -16.57 -1.43 -0.73
CA VAL A 468 -16.22 -2.67 -1.44
C VAL A 468 -15.23 -3.53 -0.65
N MET A 469 -14.32 -2.92 0.10
CA MET A 469 -13.25 -3.61 0.81
C MET A 469 -13.58 -3.94 2.27
N ASP A 470 -14.69 -3.40 2.80
CA ASP A 470 -15.08 -3.52 4.22
C ASP A 470 -13.95 -3.06 5.16
N ARG A 471 -13.35 -1.91 4.84
CA ARG A 471 -12.25 -1.30 5.60
C ARG A 471 -12.64 0.11 6.08
N PRO A 472 -12.23 0.49 7.31
CA PRO A 472 -12.55 1.81 7.86
C PRO A 472 -11.86 2.92 7.05
N TYR A 473 -12.48 4.10 7.04
CA TYR A 473 -12.00 5.27 6.28
C TYR A 473 -10.57 5.68 6.66
N GLN A 474 -10.21 5.57 7.94
CA GLN A 474 -8.86 5.81 8.45
C GLN A 474 -7.77 4.89 7.87
N PHE A 475 -8.12 3.74 7.28
CA PHE A 475 -7.14 2.88 6.58
C PHE A 475 -6.41 3.63 5.46
N TYR A 476 -7.12 4.56 4.79
CA TYR A 476 -6.56 5.43 3.75
C TYR A 476 -6.15 6.80 4.32
N TYR A 477 -5.48 6.81 5.48
CA TYR A 477 -5.26 7.97 6.38
C TYR A 477 -4.91 9.30 5.71
N PHE A 478 -4.23 9.28 4.56
CA PHE A 478 -3.82 10.48 3.84
C PHE A 478 -5.02 11.31 3.35
N VAL A 479 -6.08 10.66 2.87
CA VAL A 479 -7.28 11.33 2.36
C VAL A 479 -8.12 11.98 3.48
N PRO A 480 -8.42 11.30 4.61
CA PRO A 480 -8.98 11.94 5.80
C PRO A 480 -8.15 13.14 6.26
N LEU A 481 -6.81 13.01 6.26
CA LEU A 481 -5.91 14.07 6.71
C LEU A 481 -5.99 15.32 5.81
N VAL A 482 -5.89 15.16 4.48
CA VAL A 482 -6.00 16.29 3.53
C VAL A 482 -7.40 16.90 3.59
N THR A 483 -8.44 16.08 3.70
CA THR A 483 -9.83 16.55 3.82
C THR A 483 -10.03 17.38 5.09
N PHE A 484 -9.53 16.91 6.22
CA PHE A 484 -9.57 17.65 7.49
C PHE A 484 -8.90 19.01 7.36
N TRP A 485 -7.68 19.06 6.82
CA TRP A 485 -6.96 20.32 6.65
C TRP A 485 -7.62 21.27 5.65
N PHE A 486 -8.21 20.75 4.57
CA PHE A 486 -9.00 21.57 3.65
C PHE A 486 -10.19 22.24 4.36
N VAL A 487 -10.92 21.50 5.20
CA VAL A 487 -12.03 22.05 5.99
C VAL A 487 -11.54 23.10 6.98
N VAL A 488 -10.40 22.89 7.64
CA VAL A 488 -9.78 23.87 8.54
C VAL A 488 -9.38 25.16 7.80
N ILE A 489 -8.77 25.05 6.62
CA ILE A 489 -8.42 26.21 5.77
C ILE A 489 -9.69 26.97 5.37
N TYR A 490 -10.71 26.25 4.88
CA TYR A 490 -11.98 26.85 4.50
C TYR A 490 -12.65 27.57 5.67
N ALA A 491 -12.75 26.91 6.84
CA ALA A 491 -13.32 27.50 8.04
C ALA A 491 -12.56 28.76 8.47
N THR A 492 -11.22 28.73 8.49
CA THR A 492 -10.38 29.87 8.87
C THR A 492 -10.61 31.10 7.97
N MET A 493 -10.73 30.86 6.67
CA MET A 493 -10.92 31.92 5.67
C MET A 493 -12.38 32.42 5.59
N ALA A 494 -13.35 31.52 5.77
CA ALA A 494 -14.77 31.83 5.72
C ALA A 494 -15.28 32.52 7.00
N MET A 495 -14.67 32.23 8.16
CA MET A 495 -15.00 32.88 9.43
C MET A 495 -14.92 34.41 9.31
N TRP A 496 -15.92 35.10 9.84
CA TRP A 496 -15.97 36.56 9.80
C TRP A 496 -14.81 37.18 10.61
N PRO A 497 -14.13 38.25 10.13
CA PRO A 497 -14.32 38.96 8.86
C PRO A 497 -13.70 38.26 7.65
N GLN A 498 -14.42 38.21 6.52
CA GLN A 498 -13.88 37.68 5.25
C GLN A 498 -12.88 38.68 4.64
N ILE A 499 -11.60 38.37 4.80
CA ILE A 499 -10.48 39.22 4.34
C ILE A 499 -10.11 38.78 2.92
N LEU A 500 -10.37 39.67 1.97
CA LEU A 500 -10.12 39.48 0.54
C LEU A 500 -9.01 40.42 0.09
N GLN A 501 -8.30 40.08 -0.99
CA GLN A 501 -7.26 40.95 -1.54
C GLN A 501 -7.76 42.39 -1.80
N ILE A 502 -8.98 42.55 -2.33
CA ILE A 502 -9.59 43.85 -2.63
C ILE A 502 -9.78 44.69 -1.36
N LYS A 503 -10.28 44.08 -0.27
CA LYS A 503 -10.47 44.77 1.01
C LYS A 503 -9.13 45.07 1.69
N ALA A 504 -8.19 44.13 1.60
CA ALA A 504 -6.86 44.26 2.18
C ALA A 504 -6.01 45.36 1.52
N ASN A 505 -6.24 45.60 0.22
CA ASN A 505 -5.51 46.64 -0.50
C ASN A 505 -5.82 48.06 -0.03
N GLY A 506 -7.00 48.30 0.56
CA GLY A 506 -7.40 49.62 1.03
C GLY A 506 -6.78 50.04 2.37
N ASN A 507 -6.41 49.11 3.25
CA ASN A 507 -5.92 49.41 4.60
C ASN A 507 -4.96 48.34 5.15
N CYS A 508 -3.83 48.77 5.73
CA CYS A 508 -2.86 47.88 6.41
C CYS A 508 -3.50 47.07 7.56
N PHE A 509 -4.54 47.62 8.18
CA PHE A 509 -5.34 46.95 9.22
C PHE A 509 -5.80 45.54 8.82
N TRP A 510 -6.21 45.34 7.58
CA TRP A 510 -6.70 44.04 7.10
C TRP A 510 -5.58 43.01 6.92
N HIS A 511 -4.35 43.43 6.60
CA HIS A 511 -3.19 42.55 6.61
C HIS A 511 -2.82 42.12 8.05
N LEU A 512 -2.90 43.05 9.01
CA LEU A 512 -2.71 42.74 10.43
C LEU A 512 -3.80 41.79 10.96
N ALA A 513 -5.07 42.03 10.59
CA ALA A 513 -6.19 41.17 10.95
C ALA A 513 -6.04 39.75 10.39
N LEU A 514 -5.50 39.60 9.17
CA LEU A 514 -5.17 38.29 8.62
C LEU A 514 -4.06 37.60 9.41
N LEU A 515 -2.98 38.31 9.74
CA LEU A 515 -1.89 37.76 10.54
C LEU A 515 -2.39 37.30 11.93
N LEU A 516 -3.29 38.07 12.55
CA LEU A 516 -3.93 37.71 13.82
C LEU A 516 -4.80 36.45 13.68
N LYS A 517 -5.52 36.28 12.56
CA LYS A 517 -6.27 35.03 12.29
C LYS A 517 -5.35 33.82 12.13
N LEU A 518 -4.23 33.97 11.42
CA LEU A 518 -3.23 32.90 11.30
C LEU A 518 -2.60 32.56 12.65
N LEU A 519 -2.31 33.57 13.48
CA LEU A 519 -1.84 33.36 14.85
C LEU A 519 -2.89 32.64 15.71
N GLY A 520 -4.16 33.00 15.59
CA GLY A 520 -5.26 32.29 16.25
C GLY A 520 -5.35 30.82 15.84
N LEU A 521 -5.19 30.52 14.54
CA LEU A 521 -5.11 29.15 14.04
C LEU A 521 -3.89 28.41 14.61
N LEU A 522 -2.73 29.07 14.71
CA LEU A 522 -1.52 28.47 15.31
C LEU A 522 -1.74 28.09 16.78
N VAL A 523 -2.32 29.00 17.56
CA VAL A 523 -2.64 28.77 18.97
C VAL A 523 -3.63 27.61 19.11
N PHE A 524 -4.66 27.55 18.24
CA PHE A 524 -5.60 26.44 18.19
C PHE A 524 -4.92 25.10 17.90
N ILE A 525 -3.99 25.05 16.93
CA ILE A 525 -3.22 23.83 16.62
C ILE A 525 -2.34 23.43 17.81
N CYS A 526 -1.66 24.38 18.46
CA CYS A 526 -0.83 24.12 19.63
C CYS A 526 -1.65 23.59 20.81
N PHE A 527 -2.87 24.11 21.02
CA PHE A 527 -3.79 23.64 22.05
C PHE A 527 -4.18 22.17 21.82
N PHE A 528 -4.58 21.79 20.61
CA PHE A 528 -4.88 20.39 20.24
C PHE A 528 -3.64 19.48 20.31
N ALA A 529 -2.45 20.02 20.05
CA ALA A 529 -1.20 19.28 20.12
C ALA A 529 -0.73 18.99 21.55
N TYR A 530 -1.05 19.87 22.50
CA TYR A 530 -0.71 19.70 23.92
C TYR A 530 -1.71 18.79 24.63
N SER A 531 -3.00 18.87 24.29
CA SER A 531 -4.08 18.14 24.95
C SER A 531 -4.49 16.86 24.19
N GLN A 532 -3.75 15.76 24.39
CA GLN A 532 -4.10 14.47 23.78
C GLN A 532 -5.51 14.01 24.18
N GLU A 533 -5.86 14.10 25.46
CA GLU A 533 -7.18 13.67 25.96
C GLU A 533 -8.33 14.48 25.33
N PHE A 534 -8.12 15.79 25.13
CA PHE A 534 -9.13 16.65 24.49
C PHE A 534 -9.29 16.28 23.00
N PHE A 535 -8.18 16.04 22.29
CA PHE A 535 -8.22 15.56 20.91
C PHE A 535 -9.02 14.26 20.80
N GLU A 536 -8.67 13.25 21.60
CA GLU A 536 -9.34 11.95 21.60
C GLU A 536 -10.82 12.07 22.01
N SER A 537 -11.14 12.94 22.96
CA SER A 537 -12.52 13.23 23.37
C SER A 537 -13.36 13.84 22.22
N VAL A 538 -12.84 14.84 21.51
CA VAL A 538 -13.55 15.47 20.38
C VAL A 538 -13.80 14.47 19.24
N PHE A 539 -12.82 13.64 18.91
CA PHE A 539 -12.93 12.68 17.81
C PHE A 539 -13.58 11.35 18.20
N SER A 540 -13.84 11.09 19.49
CA SER A 540 -14.56 9.89 19.96
C SER A 540 -16.08 10.05 19.99
N VAL A 541 -16.60 11.24 19.69
CA VAL A 541 -18.05 11.48 19.61
C VAL A 541 -18.66 10.83 18.36
N TRP A 542 -19.74 10.07 18.52
CA TRP A 542 -20.49 9.52 17.38
C TRP A 542 -21.23 10.65 16.64
N PRO A 543 -21.19 10.72 15.29
CA PRO A 543 -20.71 9.71 14.34
C PRO A 543 -19.24 9.84 13.90
N LEU A 544 -18.52 10.89 14.33
CA LEU A 544 -17.13 11.16 13.92
C LEU A 544 -16.18 10.02 14.30
N SER A 545 -16.40 9.41 15.46
CA SER A 545 -15.59 8.28 15.95
C SER A 545 -15.45 7.17 14.90
N LYS A 546 -16.55 6.81 14.21
CA LYS A 546 -16.54 5.75 13.20
C LYS A 546 -15.75 6.07 11.94
N LEU A 547 -15.52 7.35 11.64
CA LEU A 547 -14.73 7.76 10.49
C LEU A 547 -13.23 7.70 10.78
N PHE A 548 -12.82 7.98 12.03
CA PHE A 548 -11.42 8.11 12.43
C PHE A 548 -10.89 6.95 13.29
N GLU A 549 -11.74 6.02 13.73
CA GLU A 549 -11.35 4.80 14.44
C GLU A 549 -10.65 3.78 13.51
N LEU A 550 -9.56 3.20 13.99
CA LEU A 550 -8.93 2.01 13.41
C LEU A 550 -8.83 0.93 14.50
N GLN A 551 -9.42 -0.24 14.27
CA GLN A 551 -9.49 -1.34 15.25
C GLN A 551 -10.04 -0.93 16.64
N GLY A 552 -10.93 0.08 16.68
CA GLY A 552 -11.51 0.60 17.94
C GLY A 552 -10.65 1.61 18.69
N SER A 553 -9.52 2.06 18.12
CA SER A 553 -8.67 3.12 18.69
C SER A 553 -8.57 4.33 17.76
N ILE A 554 -8.52 5.54 18.34
CA ILE A 554 -8.30 6.83 17.65
C ILE A 554 -6.82 7.22 17.68
N HIS A 555 -5.97 6.45 18.37
CA HIS A 555 -4.57 6.76 18.57
C HIS A 555 -3.80 6.93 17.25
N GLU A 556 -4.09 6.10 16.25
CA GLU A 556 -3.46 6.21 14.92
C GLU A 556 -3.81 7.55 14.24
N TRP A 557 -5.05 8.04 14.38
CA TRP A 557 -5.45 9.34 13.84
C TRP A 557 -4.68 10.49 14.52
N TRP A 558 -4.62 10.48 15.85
CA TRP A 558 -3.83 11.46 16.61
C TRP A 558 -2.35 11.43 16.22
N PHE A 559 -1.76 10.23 16.12
CA PHE A 559 -0.36 10.06 15.73
C PHE A 559 -0.08 10.67 14.34
N ARG A 560 -0.94 10.40 13.34
CA ARG A 560 -0.78 10.94 11.98
C ARG A 560 -0.97 12.46 11.92
N TRP A 561 -1.95 12.99 12.65
CA TRP A 561 -2.20 14.43 12.74
C TRP A 561 -1.04 15.17 13.42
N LYS A 562 -0.50 14.62 14.53
CA LYS A 562 0.59 15.20 15.32
C LYS A 562 1.86 15.43 14.50
N LEU A 563 2.18 14.51 13.57
CA LEU A 563 3.42 14.55 12.81
C LEU A 563 3.52 15.73 11.84
N ASP A 564 2.43 16.13 11.18
CA ASP A 564 2.47 17.16 10.13
C ASP A 564 1.65 18.42 10.49
N ARG A 565 1.37 18.62 11.77
CA ARG A 565 0.46 19.65 12.31
C ARG A 565 0.76 21.10 11.87
N PHE A 566 2.03 21.44 11.61
CA PHE A 566 2.43 22.79 11.23
C PHE A 566 2.58 22.99 9.71
N ALA A 567 2.57 21.92 8.91
CA ALA A 567 2.87 22.01 7.48
C ALA A 567 1.87 22.92 6.73
N VAL A 568 0.58 22.84 7.08
CA VAL A 568 -0.50 23.59 6.41
C VAL A 568 -0.43 25.08 6.73
N ILE A 569 -0.25 25.43 8.01
CA ILE A 569 -0.16 26.84 8.42
C ILE A 569 1.08 27.51 7.83
N HIS A 570 2.20 26.79 7.72
CA HIS A 570 3.38 27.30 7.00
C HIS A 570 3.09 27.55 5.52
N GLY A 571 2.31 26.69 4.87
CA GLY A 571 1.84 26.90 3.48
C GLY A 571 0.98 28.16 3.33
N MET A 572 0.05 28.39 4.26
CA MET A 572 -0.80 29.60 4.28
C MET A 572 0.03 30.86 4.54
N LEU A 573 0.97 30.81 5.50
CA LEU A 573 1.86 31.92 5.80
C LEU A 573 2.77 32.26 4.62
N PHE A 574 3.35 31.24 3.96
CA PHE A 574 4.17 31.42 2.78
C PHE A 574 3.36 32.06 1.63
N ALA A 575 2.13 31.61 1.40
CA ALA A 575 1.25 32.24 0.42
C ALA A 575 0.96 33.71 0.75
N CYS A 576 0.69 34.04 2.01
CA CYS A 576 0.49 35.41 2.47
C CYS A 576 1.73 36.28 2.20
N VAL A 577 2.92 35.81 2.60
CA VAL A 577 4.18 36.53 2.39
C VAL A 577 4.45 36.72 0.90
N TYR A 578 4.29 35.68 0.09
CA TYR A 578 4.47 35.75 -1.37
C TYR A 578 3.56 36.80 -2.01
N LEU A 579 2.27 36.79 -1.71
CA LEU A 579 1.30 37.73 -2.28
C LEU A 579 1.55 39.18 -1.84
N VAL A 580 2.02 39.39 -0.61
CA VAL A 580 2.44 40.72 -0.13
C VAL A 580 3.70 41.20 -0.84
N LEU A 581 4.71 40.34 -1.02
CA LEU A 581 5.93 40.65 -1.76
C LEU A 581 5.65 40.97 -3.24
N GLN A 582 4.71 40.25 -3.87
CA GLN A 582 4.27 40.51 -5.24
C GLN A 582 3.62 41.89 -5.37
N LYS A 583 2.82 42.30 -4.38
CA LYS A 583 2.21 43.64 -4.34
C LYS A 583 3.26 44.75 -4.25
N PHE A 584 4.29 44.58 -3.42
CA PHE A 584 5.36 45.57 -3.29
C PHE A 584 6.33 45.60 -4.49
N GLN A 585 6.09 44.79 -5.54
CA GLN A 585 6.94 44.70 -6.74
C GLN A 585 8.41 44.37 -6.42
N ILE A 586 8.67 43.72 -5.28
CA ILE A 586 10.02 43.31 -4.86
C ILE A 586 10.50 42.09 -5.68
N LEU A 587 9.56 41.34 -6.28
CA LEU A 587 9.80 40.12 -7.05
C LEU A 587 9.91 40.44 -8.55
N SER A 588 11.04 40.13 -9.19
CA SER A 588 11.13 40.11 -10.66
C SER A 588 10.60 38.77 -11.20
N GLU A 589 9.43 38.81 -11.83
CA GLU A 589 8.81 37.65 -12.51
C GLU A 589 9.11 37.61 -14.01
N GLY A 590 10.21 38.24 -14.44
CA GLY A 590 10.73 38.17 -15.80
C GLY A 590 11.22 36.77 -16.21
N LYS A 591 11.07 36.41 -17.50
CA LYS A 591 11.61 35.15 -18.03
C LYS A 591 13.14 35.16 -17.96
N GLY A 592 13.73 34.22 -17.22
CA GLY A 592 15.18 34.06 -17.12
C GLY A 592 15.87 34.93 -16.05
N GLU A 593 15.18 35.92 -15.50
CA GLU A 593 15.71 36.74 -14.40
C GLU A 593 15.53 36.05 -13.03
N PRO A 594 16.48 36.24 -12.10
CA PRO A 594 16.32 35.79 -10.72
C PRO A 594 15.20 36.58 -10.02
N ILE A 595 14.56 35.92 -9.04
CA ILE A 595 13.41 36.48 -8.31
C ILE A 595 13.74 37.79 -7.58
N PHE A 596 14.94 37.86 -7.01
CA PHE A 596 15.44 39.01 -6.25
C PHE A 596 16.70 39.55 -6.93
N SER A 597 17.20 40.69 -6.45
CA SER A 597 18.53 41.18 -6.81
C SER A 597 19.58 40.07 -6.69
N ASN A 598 20.53 40.00 -7.64
CA ASN A 598 21.51 38.92 -7.75
C ASN A 598 22.23 38.60 -6.43
N ARG A 599 22.58 39.61 -5.62
CA ARG A 599 23.27 39.40 -4.33
C ARG A 599 22.39 38.65 -3.33
N ILE A 600 21.12 39.05 -3.21
CA ILE A 600 20.15 38.44 -2.30
C ILE A 600 19.79 37.03 -2.80
N SER A 601 19.55 36.91 -4.11
CA SER A 601 19.27 35.64 -4.79
C SER A 601 20.37 34.60 -4.53
N ASN A 602 21.64 34.96 -4.72
CA ASN A 602 22.77 34.04 -4.50
C ASN A 602 22.94 33.68 -3.02
N CYS A 603 22.75 34.63 -2.10
CA CYS A 603 22.81 34.37 -0.66
C CYS A 603 21.69 33.41 -0.21
N LEU A 604 20.45 33.67 -0.62
CA LEU A 604 19.32 32.80 -0.31
C LEU A 604 19.48 31.41 -0.93
N LEU A 605 20.00 31.31 -2.16
CA LEU A 605 20.28 30.03 -2.79
C LEU A 605 21.35 29.25 -2.02
N PHE A 606 22.44 29.89 -1.59
CA PHE A 606 23.48 29.26 -0.77
C PHE A 606 22.92 28.75 0.56
N ILE A 607 22.18 29.59 1.29
CA ILE A 607 21.53 29.20 2.56
C ILE A 607 20.59 28.01 2.33
N SER A 608 19.83 28.03 1.23
CA SER A 608 18.89 26.94 0.91
C SER A 608 19.61 25.62 0.63
N VAL A 609 20.72 25.65 -0.12
CA VAL A 609 21.52 24.44 -0.41
C VAL A 609 22.16 23.90 0.86
N VAL A 610 22.78 24.76 1.68
CA VAL A 610 23.37 24.36 2.97
C VAL A 610 22.31 23.74 3.86
N SER A 611 21.15 24.39 3.99
CA SER A 611 20.02 23.90 4.77
C SER A 611 19.54 22.52 4.29
N PHE A 612 19.43 22.32 2.98
CA PHE A 612 19.02 21.05 2.37
C PHE A 612 20.00 19.90 2.70
N ILE A 613 21.30 20.19 2.67
CA ILE A 613 22.37 19.23 2.99
C ILE A 613 22.38 18.94 4.49
N THR A 614 22.32 19.96 5.34
CA THR A 614 22.31 19.79 6.81
C THR A 614 21.13 18.94 7.27
N TYR A 615 19.94 19.12 6.69
CA TYR A 615 18.80 18.25 6.99
C TYR A 615 19.08 16.78 6.63
N SER A 616 19.68 16.53 5.47
CA SER A 616 19.99 15.18 5.01
C SER A 616 21.03 14.50 5.91
N ILE A 617 22.02 15.24 6.39
CA ILE A 617 23.01 14.77 7.37
C ILE A 617 22.32 14.43 8.72
N TRP A 618 21.44 15.31 9.20
CA TRP A 618 20.67 15.06 10.42
C TRP A 618 19.79 13.81 10.29
N ALA A 619 19.06 13.67 9.18
CA ALA A 619 18.23 12.50 8.90
C ALA A 619 19.04 11.19 8.83
N SER A 620 20.30 11.26 8.38
CA SER A 620 21.23 10.12 8.38
C SER A 620 21.78 9.76 9.77
N SER A 621 21.84 10.75 10.68
CA SER A 621 22.35 10.59 12.04
C SER A 621 21.27 10.12 13.04
N CYS A 622 20.02 10.03 12.59
CA CYS A 622 18.86 9.59 13.38
C CYS A 622 18.94 8.09 13.74
N LYS A 623 19.03 7.79 15.05
CA LYS A 623 19.09 6.40 15.55
C LYS A 623 17.70 5.77 15.73
N ASN A 624 16.74 6.53 16.25
CA ASN A 624 15.41 6.03 16.62
C ASN A 624 14.28 6.76 15.88
N LYS A 625 13.27 6.02 15.44
CA LYS A 625 12.09 6.60 14.76
C LYS A 625 11.29 7.53 15.67
N THR A 626 11.19 7.22 16.96
CA THR A 626 10.41 8.00 17.94
C THR A 626 10.96 9.42 18.10
N GLU A 627 12.25 9.54 18.40
CA GLU A 627 12.94 10.82 18.57
C GLU A 627 12.87 11.69 17.31
N CYS A 628 13.10 11.10 16.14
CA CYS A 628 13.08 11.85 14.88
C CYS A 628 11.66 12.27 14.47
N ASN A 629 10.64 11.47 14.82
CA ASN A 629 9.23 11.83 14.64
C ASN A 629 8.81 13.01 15.54
N GLU A 630 9.42 13.19 16.72
CA GLU A 630 9.12 14.33 17.60
C GLU A 630 9.69 15.65 17.07
N MET A 631 10.86 15.60 16.43
CA MET A 631 11.52 16.78 15.84
C MET A 631 10.99 17.14 14.45
N HIS A 632 10.48 16.17 13.68
CA HIS A 632 9.98 16.35 12.31
C HIS A 632 8.99 17.53 12.12
N PRO A 633 7.95 17.74 12.96
CA PRO A 633 7.00 18.83 12.79
C PRO A 633 7.66 20.22 12.73
N TYR A 634 8.78 20.40 13.43
CA TYR A 634 9.48 21.69 13.54
C TYR A 634 10.50 21.88 12.42
N ILE A 635 11.21 20.81 12.05
CA ILE A 635 12.33 20.87 11.09
C ILE A 635 11.82 20.78 9.63
N SER A 636 10.70 20.08 9.39
CA SER A 636 10.21 19.81 8.02
C SER A 636 9.97 21.05 7.17
N VAL A 637 9.52 22.17 7.76
CA VAL A 637 9.30 23.43 7.03
C VAL A 637 10.57 24.00 6.43
N VAL A 638 11.71 23.85 7.12
CA VAL A 638 13.01 24.37 6.67
C VAL A 638 13.40 23.68 5.35
N GLN A 639 13.21 22.36 5.28
CA GLN A 639 13.49 21.59 4.08
C GLN A 639 12.54 21.93 2.91
N ILE A 640 11.25 22.15 3.21
CA ILE A 640 10.25 22.52 2.20
C ILE A 640 10.57 23.90 1.61
N LEU A 641 10.87 24.89 2.46
CA LEU A 641 11.23 26.24 2.02
C LEU A 641 12.54 26.25 1.23
N ALA A 642 13.55 25.50 1.69
CA ALA A 642 14.81 25.34 0.95
C ALA A 642 14.57 24.78 -0.46
N PHE A 643 13.72 23.75 -0.60
CA PHE A 643 13.36 23.20 -1.90
C PHE A 643 12.64 24.22 -2.80
N VAL A 644 11.66 24.96 -2.25
CA VAL A 644 10.94 26.01 -3.00
C VAL A 644 11.91 27.08 -3.51
N LEU A 645 12.86 27.53 -2.68
CA LEU A 645 13.85 28.53 -3.06
C LEU A 645 14.84 27.99 -4.12
N ILE A 646 15.38 26.79 -3.95
CA ILE A 646 16.29 26.16 -4.93
C ILE A 646 15.60 26.03 -6.31
N ARG A 647 14.32 25.64 -6.33
CA ARG A 647 13.58 25.41 -7.59
C ARG A 647 13.17 26.70 -8.29
N ASN A 648 12.93 27.79 -7.56
CA ASN A 648 12.34 29.02 -8.10
C ASN A 648 13.32 30.20 -8.23
N ILE A 649 14.39 30.28 -7.42
CA ILE A 649 15.35 31.40 -7.48
C ILE A 649 16.04 31.49 -8.85
N PRO A 650 16.59 30.40 -9.43
CA PRO A 650 17.20 30.47 -10.75
C PRO A 650 16.11 30.64 -11.83
N GLY A 651 16.20 31.71 -12.61
CA GLY A 651 15.21 32.02 -13.64
C GLY A 651 15.02 30.91 -14.69
N TYR A 652 16.10 30.20 -15.05
CA TYR A 652 16.05 29.05 -15.97
C TYR A 652 15.23 27.88 -15.40
N ALA A 653 15.40 27.60 -14.10
CA ALA A 653 14.69 26.53 -13.43
C ALA A 653 13.20 26.89 -13.39
N ARG A 654 12.86 28.15 -13.09
CA ARG A 654 11.47 28.61 -13.08
C ARG A 654 10.75 28.46 -14.43
N SER A 655 11.48 28.63 -15.53
CA SER A 655 10.92 28.51 -16.89
C SER A 655 10.83 27.08 -17.43
N LEU A 656 11.44 26.09 -16.77
CA LEU A 656 11.45 24.70 -17.22
C LEU A 656 10.62 23.83 -16.28
N TYR A 657 9.84 22.91 -16.84
CA TYR A 657 9.15 21.87 -16.06
C TYR A 657 9.17 20.53 -16.79
N SER A 658 9.07 19.43 -16.03
CA SER A 658 8.98 18.09 -16.61
C SER A 658 7.53 17.73 -16.93
N SER A 659 7.19 17.57 -18.21
CA SER A 659 5.83 17.20 -18.62
C SER A 659 5.45 15.78 -18.20
N PHE A 660 6.45 14.90 -18.08
CA PHE A 660 6.29 13.55 -17.51
C PHE A 660 5.82 13.61 -16.05
N PHE A 661 6.55 14.32 -15.18
CA PHE A 661 6.14 14.44 -13.78
C PHE A 661 4.84 15.21 -13.61
N ALA A 662 4.62 16.28 -14.38
CA ALA A 662 3.37 17.03 -14.33
C ALA A 662 2.15 16.15 -14.68
N TRP A 663 2.29 15.23 -15.64
CA TRP A 663 1.23 14.27 -15.97
C TRP A 663 0.88 13.36 -14.79
N PHE A 664 1.88 12.79 -14.11
CA PHE A 664 1.67 12.01 -12.89
C PHE A 664 1.09 12.83 -11.73
N GLY A 665 1.44 14.12 -11.65
CA GLY A 665 0.89 15.05 -10.65
C GLY A 665 -0.63 15.20 -10.72
N LYS A 666 -1.20 15.22 -11.93
CA LYS A 666 -2.64 15.37 -12.16
C LYS A 666 -3.47 14.18 -11.67
N ILE A 667 -2.88 12.98 -11.65
CA ILE A 667 -3.50 11.72 -11.23
C ILE A 667 -2.90 11.20 -9.90
N SER A 668 -2.22 12.07 -9.15
CA SER A 668 -1.41 11.68 -7.99
C SER A 668 -2.21 11.03 -6.87
N LEU A 669 -3.42 11.53 -6.60
CA LEU A 669 -4.31 11.01 -5.57
C LEU A 669 -4.78 9.58 -5.90
N GLU A 670 -5.22 9.36 -7.14
CA GLU A 670 -5.69 8.07 -7.63
C GLU A 670 -4.55 7.05 -7.61
N LEU A 671 -3.34 7.44 -8.02
CA LEU A 671 -2.15 6.59 -7.92
C LEU A 671 -1.84 6.22 -6.46
N PHE A 672 -1.92 7.19 -5.53
CA PHE A 672 -1.68 6.93 -4.12
C PHE A 672 -2.65 5.89 -3.55
N ILE A 673 -3.93 5.95 -3.94
CA ILE A 673 -4.96 5.06 -3.40
C ILE A 673 -4.90 3.68 -4.10
N CYS A 674 -4.71 3.63 -5.41
CA CYS A 674 -4.69 2.38 -6.17
C CYS A 674 -3.52 1.47 -5.78
N GLN A 675 -2.42 2.02 -5.25
CA GLN A 675 -1.26 1.23 -4.84
C GLN A 675 -1.63 0.16 -3.79
N TYR A 676 -2.62 0.46 -2.93
CA TYR A 676 -3.05 -0.41 -1.83
C TYR A 676 -3.62 -1.75 -2.30
N HIS A 677 -4.12 -1.82 -3.55
CA HIS A 677 -4.82 -3.01 -4.06
C HIS A 677 -4.25 -3.58 -5.36
N ILE A 678 -3.39 -2.83 -6.08
CA ILE A 678 -2.76 -3.33 -7.32
C ILE A 678 -1.30 -3.74 -7.08
N TRP A 679 -0.51 -2.91 -6.40
CA TRP A 679 0.88 -3.24 -6.09
C TRP A 679 1.03 -3.91 -4.74
N LEU A 680 0.28 -3.43 -3.76
CA LEU A 680 0.27 -3.96 -2.41
C LEU A 680 -0.90 -4.92 -2.24
N ALA A 681 -0.72 -5.87 -1.32
CA ALA A 681 -1.73 -6.83 -0.91
C ALA A 681 -1.68 -7.05 0.59
N ALA A 682 -2.68 -7.75 1.15
CA ALA A 682 -2.76 -8.07 2.57
C ALA A 682 -2.65 -6.79 3.43
N ASP A 683 -3.49 -5.80 3.11
CA ASP A 683 -3.56 -4.52 3.81
C ASP A 683 -2.19 -3.81 3.94
N THR A 684 -1.45 -3.73 2.83
CA THR A 684 -0.11 -3.10 2.66
C THR A 684 1.09 -3.88 3.18
N LYS A 685 0.91 -5.11 3.67
CA LYS A 685 1.99 -5.93 4.23
C LYS A 685 2.74 -6.72 3.16
N GLY A 686 2.07 -7.02 2.06
CA GLY A 686 2.63 -7.75 0.94
C GLY A 686 2.70 -6.99 -0.38
N ILE A 687 3.31 -7.65 -1.35
CA ILE A 687 3.33 -7.29 -2.77
C ILE A 687 2.45 -8.29 -3.52
N LEU A 688 1.64 -7.79 -4.45
CA LEU A 688 0.83 -8.62 -5.32
C LEU A 688 1.68 -9.20 -6.47
N VAL A 689 1.55 -10.50 -6.71
CA VAL A 689 2.26 -11.20 -7.79
C VAL A 689 1.26 -11.62 -8.86
N LEU A 690 1.28 -10.88 -9.97
CA LEU A 690 0.51 -11.16 -11.19
C LEU A 690 1.24 -12.16 -12.10
N ILE A 691 2.58 -12.09 -12.17
CA ILE A 691 3.41 -13.00 -12.97
C ILE A 691 4.39 -13.71 -12.04
N PRO A 692 4.21 -15.02 -11.77
CA PRO A 692 5.10 -15.76 -10.89
C PRO A 692 6.48 -15.96 -11.52
N GLY A 693 7.52 -16.11 -10.69
CA GLY A 693 8.89 -16.48 -11.10
C GLY A 693 9.82 -15.31 -11.46
N ASN A 694 9.33 -14.19 -11.98
CA ASN A 694 10.17 -13.04 -12.36
C ASN A 694 9.69 -11.70 -11.74
N PRO A 695 10.34 -11.21 -10.66
CA PRO A 695 9.94 -9.98 -9.97
C PRO A 695 9.96 -8.73 -10.85
N SER A 696 10.95 -8.59 -11.74
CA SER A 696 11.09 -7.42 -12.62
C SER A 696 9.95 -7.34 -13.64
N LEU A 697 9.60 -8.47 -14.26
CA LEU A 697 8.45 -8.53 -15.17
C LEU A 697 7.13 -8.27 -14.45
N ASN A 698 6.96 -8.80 -13.24
CA ASN A 698 5.79 -8.53 -12.42
C ASN A 698 5.63 -7.03 -12.14
N ILE A 699 6.70 -6.33 -11.76
CA ILE A 699 6.66 -4.88 -11.51
C ILE A 699 6.33 -4.11 -12.80
N ILE A 700 6.96 -4.43 -13.93
CA ILE A 700 6.71 -3.72 -15.19
C ILE A 700 5.24 -3.87 -15.63
N PHE A 701 4.73 -5.11 -15.63
CA PHE A 701 3.37 -5.38 -16.10
C PHE A 701 2.31 -4.84 -15.14
N SER A 702 2.51 -5.03 -13.83
CA SER A 702 1.62 -4.45 -12.82
C SER A 702 1.63 -2.92 -12.85
N THR A 703 2.78 -2.28 -13.09
CA THR A 703 2.89 -0.81 -13.27
C THR A 703 2.08 -0.33 -14.46
N PHE A 704 2.14 -1.04 -15.58
CA PHE A 704 1.36 -0.68 -16.78
C PHE A 704 -0.15 -0.72 -16.50
N ILE A 705 -0.65 -1.80 -15.88
CA ILE A 705 -2.07 -1.92 -15.49
C ILE A 705 -2.42 -0.84 -14.47
N PHE A 706 -1.58 -0.65 -13.45
CA PHE A 706 -1.78 0.32 -12.38
C PHE A 706 -1.97 1.74 -12.90
N VAL A 707 -1.09 2.20 -13.80
CA VAL A 707 -1.18 3.55 -14.38
C VAL A 707 -2.42 3.70 -15.26
N CYS A 708 -2.78 2.69 -16.05
CA CYS A 708 -3.99 2.72 -16.88
C CYS A 708 -5.27 2.81 -16.03
N VAL A 709 -5.35 2.04 -14.96
CA VAL A 709 -6.49 2.02 -14.03
C VAL A 709 -6.60 3.35 -13.26
N ALA A 710 -5.50 3.86 -12.71
CA ALA A 710 -5.50 5.14 -11.99
C ALA A 710 -5.97 6.30 -12.91
N HIS A 711 -5.51 6.32 -14.15
CA HIS A 711 -5.93 7.31 -15.13
C HIS A 711 -7.42 7.16 -15.53
N GLU A 712 -7.96 5.94 -15.65
CA GLU A 712 -9.41 5.73 -15.88
C GLU A 712 -10.25 6.18 -14.69
N ILE A 713 -9.83 5.88 -13.46
CA ILE A 713 -10.52 6.32 -12.24
C ILE A 713 -10.58 7.85 -12.15
N SER A 714 -9.49 8.55 -12.50
CA SER A 714 -9.49 10.01 -12.48
C SER A 714 -10.51 10.59 -13.45
N GLN A 715 -10.66 10.00 -14.65
CA GLN A 715 -11.69 10.40 -15.62
C GLN A 715 -13.10 10.13 -15.08
N ILE A 716 -13.36 8.92 -14.58
CA ILE A 716 -14.64 8.53 -13.99
C ILE A 716 -15.04 9.47 -12.85
N THR A 717 -14.08 9.81 -11.99
CA THR A 717 -14.32 10.70 -10.83
C THR A 717 -14.72 12.10 -11.29
N ASN A 718 -14.09 12.63 -12.34
CA ASN A 718 -14.45 13.93 -12.90
C ASN A 718 -15.83 13.92 -13.57
N ASP A 719 -16.16 12.87 -14.32
CA ASP A 719 -17.47 12.72 -14.97
C ASP A 719 -18.60 12.62 -13.93
N LEU A 720 -18.39 11.79 -12.89
CA LEU A 720 -19.36 11.63 -11.81
C LEU A 720 -19.47 12.87 -10.93
N ALA A 721 -18.40 13.65 -10.74
CA ALA A 721 -18.45 14.90 -9.99
C ALA A 721 -19.39 15.93 -10.63
N GLN A 722 -19.38 16.05 -11.96
CA GLN A 722 -20.27 16.95 -12.71
C GLN A 722 -21.74 16.54 -12.59
N VAL A 723 -22.00 15.24 -12.51
CA VAL A 723 -23.35 14.68 -12.39
C VAL A 723 -23.85 14.77 -10.95
N ALA A 724 -23.01 14.46 -9.97
CA ALA A 724 -23.38 14.41 -8.56
C ALA A 724 -23.61 15.80 -7.97
N ILE A 725 -22.82 16.80 -8.39
CA ILE A 725 -22.79 18.14 -7.78
C ILE A 725 -23.43 19.14 -8.76
N PRO A 726 -24.71 19.48 -8.57
CA PRO A 726 -25.37 20.47 -9.40
C PRO A 726 -24.85 21.88 -9.06
N LYS A 727 -24.79 22.77 -10.04
CA LYS A 727 -24.44 24.18 -9.84
C LYS A 727 -25.49 24.96 -9.05
N GLU A 728 -26.74 24.49 -9.07
CA GLU A 728 -27.84 25.10 -8.33
C GLU A 728 -27.80 24.73 -6.84
N ASN A 729 -27.71 25.75 -5.97
CA ASN A 729 -27.61 25.56 -4.52
C ASN A 729 -28.77 24.76 -3.93
N GLY A 730 -30.01 24.96 -4.40
CA GLY A 730 -31.18 24.23 -3.89
C GLY A 730 -31.13 22.73 -4.20
N ALA A 731 -30.74 22.36 -5.42
CA ALA A 731 -30.55 20.97 -5.80
C ALA A 731 -29.33 20.35 -5.09
N LEU A 732 -28.28 21.14 -4.88
CA LEU A 732 -27.07 20.72 -4.17
C LEU A 732 -27.37 20.34 -2.73
N ILE A 733 -28.08 21.21 -1.99
CA ILE A 733 -28.45 20.95 -0.59
C ILE A 733 -29.32 19.70 -0.46
N LYS A 734 -30.31 19.51 -1.35
CA LYS A 734 -31.15 18.31 -1.36
C LYS A 734 -30.32 17.03 -1.54
N ARG A 735 -29.34 17.04 -2.46
CA ARG A 735 -28.45 15.89 -2.70
C ARG A 735 -27.47 15.67 -1.56
N MET A 736 -26.97 16.73 -0.93
CA MET A 736 -26.14 16.63 0.27
C MET A 736 -26.92 16.01 1.42
N LEU A 737 -28.15 16.45 1.68
CA LEU A 737 -29.02 15.86 2.70
C LEU A 737 -29.26 14.36 2.42
N ALA A 738 -29.55 14.00 1.16
CA ALA A 738 -29.68 12.60 0.77
C ALA A 738 -28.40 11.80 1.02
N ALA A 739 -27.23 12.35 0.70
CA ALA A 739 -25.94 11.71 0.96
C ALA A 739 -25.66 11.54 2.46
N VAL A 740 -25.94 12.56 3.28
CA VAL A 740 -25.78 12.50 4.74
C VAL A 740 -26.70 11.43 5.34
N VAL A 741 -27.96 11.36 4.89
CA VAL A 741 -28.89 10.31 5.33
C VAL A 741 -28.38 8.93 4.91
N PHE A 742 -27.93 8.77 3.67
CA PHE A 742 -27.37 7.51 3.18
C PHE A 742 -26.16 7.07 4.01
N PHE A 743 -25.18 7.94 4.23
CA PHE A 743 -24.01 7.62 5.05
C PHE A 743 -24.39 7.39 6.52
N GLY A 744 -25.36 8.13 7.07
CA GLY A 744 -25.90 7.90 8.40
C GLY A 744 -26.50 6.49 8.55
N LEU A 745 -27.27 6.03 7.56
CA LEU A 745 -27.82 4.67 7.51
C LEU A 745 -26.71 3.61 7.39
N VAL A 746 -25.71 3.83 6.54
CA VAL A 746 -24.56 2.92 6.41
C VAL A 746 -23.79 2.80 7.72
N LEU A 747 -23.53 3.93 8.39
CA LEU A 747 -22.85 3.95 9.70
C LEU A 747 -23.69 3.29 10.79
N PHE A 748 -25.02 3.44 10.75
CA PHE A 748 -25.93 2.76 11.68
C PHE A 748 -25.92 1.23 11.47
N LEU A 749 -25.99 0.77 10.23
CA LEU A 749 -25.86 -0.66 9.89
C LEU A 749 -24.52 -1.24 10.34
N SER A 750 -23.44 -0.45 10.23
CA SER A 750 -22.12 -0.83 10.75
C SER A 750 -22.10 -0.94 12.29
N LYS A 751 -22.77 -0.03 13.01
CA LYS A 751 -22.87 -0.07 14.48
C LYS A 751 -23.60 -1.32 14.97
N SER A 752 -24.70 -1.72 14.34
CA SER A 752 -25.45 -2.94 14.69
C SER A 752 -24.60 -4.23 14.57
N ARG A 753 -23.51 -4.19 13.78
CA ARG A 753 -22.61 -5.33 13.58
C ARG A 753 -21.65 -5.56 14.75
N GLN A 754 -21.29 -4.49 15.48
CA GLN A 754 -20.38 -4.57 16.63
C GLN A 754 -21.07 -5.00 17.92
N SER A 755 -22.40 -4.92 18.03
CA SER A 755 -23.11 -5.39 19.24
C SER A 755 -23.41 -6.89 19.23
N HIS A 756 -23.12 -7.59 18.13
CA HIS A 756 -23.38 -9.04 17.95
C HIS A 756 -22.11 -9.91 17.89
N HIS A 757 -20.93 -9.29 17.98
CA HIS A 757 -19.63 -9.95 18.18
C HIS A 757 -19.09 -9.54 19.54
#